data_AF-Q6Q899-F1
#
_entry.id   AF-Q6Q899-F1
#
_cell.length_a   1.000
_cell.length_b   1.000
_cell.length_c   1.000
_cell.angle_alpha   90.00
_cell.angle_beta   90.00
_cell.angle_gamma   90.00
#
_symmetry.space_group_name_H-M   'P 1'
#
loop_
_entity.id
_entity.type
_entity.pdbx_description
1 polymer ?
#
loop_
_entity_poly.entity_id
_entity_poly.type
_entity_poly.pdbx_seq_one_letter_code
_entity_poly.pdbx_strand_id
1 'polypeptide(L)'
;MTAEQRQNLQAFRDYIKKILDPTYILSYMSSWLEDEEVQYIQAEKNNKGPMEAASLFLQYLLKLQSEGWFQAFLDALYHAGYCGLCEAIESWDFQKIEKLEEHRLLLRRLEPEFKATVDPNDILSELSECLINQECEEIRQIRDTKGRMAGAEKMAECLIRSDKENWPKVLQLALEKDNSKFSELWIVDKGFKRAESKADEDDGAEASSIQIFIQEEPECQNLSQNPGPPSEASSNNLHSPLKPRNYQLELALPAKKGKNTIICAPTGCGKTFVSLLICEHHLKKFPCGQKGKVVFFANQIPVYEQQATVFSRYFERLGYNIASISGATSDSVSVQHIIEDNDIIILTPQILVNNLNNGAIPSLSVFTLMIFDECHNTSKNHPYNQIMFRYLDHKLGESRDPLPQVVGLTASVGVGDAKTAEEAMQHICKLCAALDASVIATVRDNVAELEQVVYKPQKISRKVASRTSNTFKCIISQLMKETEKLAKDVSEELGKLFQIQNREFGTQKYEQWIVGVHKACSVFQMADKEEESRVCKALFLYTSHLRKYNDALIISEDAQMTDALNYLKAFFHDVREAAFDETERELTRRFEEKLEELEKVSRDPSNENPKLRDLYLVLQEEYHLKPETKTILFVKTRALVDALKKWIEENPALSFLKPGILTGRGRTNRATGMTLPAQKCVLEAFRASGDNNILIATSVADEGIDIAECNLVILYEYVGNVIKMIQTRGRGRARDSKCFLLTSSADVIEKEKANMIKEKIMNESILRLQTWDEMKFGKTVHRIQVNEKLLRDSQHKPQPVPDKENKKLLCGKCKNFACYTADIRVVETSHYTVLGDAFKERFVCKPHPKPKIYDNFEKKAKIFCAKQNCSHDWGIFVRYKTFEIPVIKIESFVVEDIVSGVQNRHSKWKDFHFERIQFDPAEMSV
;
A
#
# COMPACT_ATOMS: atom_id res chain seq x y z
N MET A 1 3.28 -50.23 -4.65
CA MET A 1 3.84 -49.82 -3.34
C MET A 1 3.34 -50.78 -2.28
N THR A 2 4.19 -51.26 -1.37
CA THR A 2 3.76 -52.08 -0.22
C THR A 2 3.22 -51.21 0.92
N ALA A 3 2.48 -51.79 1.87
CA ALA A 3 2.04 -51.07 3.07
C ALA A 3 3.24 -50.57 3.90
N GLU A 4 4.31 -51.35 3.94
CA GLU A 4 5.60 -51.01 4.56
C GLU A 4 6.25 -49.79 3.90
N GLN A 5 6.35 -49.72 2.57
CA GLN A 5 6.83 -48.53 1.86
C GLN A 5 6.01 -47.27 2.21
N ARG A 6 4.68 -47.40 2.35
CA ARG A 6 3.80 -46.28 2.77
C ARG A 6 4.10 -45.82 4.20
N GLN A 7 4.35 -46.77 5.11
CA GLN A 7 4.70 -46.50 6.50
C GLN A 7 6.10 -45.87 6.63
N ASN A 8 7.08 -46.36 5.87
CA ASN A 8 8.44 -45.81 5.85
C ASN A 8 8.45 -44.40 5.25
N LEU A 9 7.74 -44.16 4.15
CA LEU A 9 7.61 -42.81 3.57
C LEU A 9 7.02 -41.81 4.57
N GLN A 10 6.02 -42.23 5.35
CA GLN A 10 5.41 -41.42 6.42
C GLN A 10 6.35 -41.23 7.62
N ALA A 11 7.25 -42.18 7.93
CA ALA A 11 8.24 -42.06 8.99
C ALA A 11 9.39 -41.11 8.61
N PHE A 12 9.93 -41.23 7.40
CA PHE A 12 11.07 -40.45 6.91
C PHE A 12 10.69 -39.12 6.24
N ARG A 13 9.40 -38.77 6.18
CA ARG A 13 8.87 -37.53 5.58
C ARG A 13 9.60 -36.25 6.00
N ASP A 14 10.13 -36.20 7.22
CA ASP A 14 10.80 -35.03 7.78
C ASP A 14 12.23 -34.82 7.22
N TYR A 15 12.86 -35.85 6.63
CA TYR A 15 14.05 -35.67 5.79
C TYR A 15 13.65 -35.21 4.38
N ILE A 16 12.61 -35.82 3.79
CA ILE A 16 12.15 -35.52 2.43
C ILE A 16 11.75 -34.04 2.32
N LYS A 17 10.92 -33.52 3.24
CA LYS A 17 10.45 -32.12 3.21
C LYS A 17 11.55 -31.08 3.43
N LYS A 18 12.70 -31.45 4.00
CA LYS A 18 13.86 -30.56 4.17
C LYS A 18 14.64 -30.35 2.87
N ILE A 19 14.48 -31.25 1.91
CA ILE A 19 15.29 -31.36 0.69
C ILE A 19 14.42 -31.02 -0.52
N LEU A 20 13.41 -31.84 -0.77
CA LEU A 20 12.63 -31.87 -1.99
C LEU A 20 11.97 -30.53 -2.31
N ASP A 21 12.18 -30.02 -3.52
CA ASP A 21 11.23 -29.10 -4.15
C ASP A 21 10.23 -29.94 -4.94
N PRO A 22 8.94 -29.97 -4.60
CA PRO A 22 8.00 -30.72 -5.39
C PRO A 22 7.89 -30.13 -6.81
N THR A 23 8.09 -28.81 -7.00
CA THR A 23 7.89 -28.16 -8.29
C THR A 23 8.86 -28.61 -9.38
N TYR A 24 10.03 -29.16 -9.02
CA TYR A 24 10.97 -29.77 -9.96
C TYR A 24 10.53 -31.17 -10.43
N ILE A 25 9.61 -31.82 -9.70
CA ILE A 25 9.07 -33.15 -10.05
C ILE A 25 7.58 -33.18 -10.44
N LEU A 26 6.81 -32.10 -10.23
CA LEU A 26 5.37 -32.04 -10.54
C LEU A 26 5.05 -32.43 -12.00
N SER A 27 5.89 -32.04 -12.96
CA SER A 27 5.72 -32.39 -14.38
C SER A 27 5.75 -33.90 -14.64
N TYR A 28 6.65 -34.63 -13.98
CA TYR A 28 6.74 -36.10 -14.06
C TYR A 28 5.60 -36.79 -13.30
N MET A 29 5.10 -36.17 -12.23
CA MET A 29 3.98 -36.70 -11.41
C MET A 29 2.58 -36.37 -11.97
N SER A 30 2.49 -35.63 -13.08
CA SER A 30 1.24 -35.18 -13.73
C SER A 30 0.26 -36.30 -14.15
N SER A 31 0.72 -37.55 -14.22
CA SER A 31 -0.16 -38.71 -14.48
C SER A 31 -0.83 -39.27 -13.21
N TRP A 32 -0.56 -38.71 -12.03
CA TRP A 32 -1.08 -39.16 -10.73
C TRP A 32 -1.64 -38.06 -9.83
N LEU A 33 -1.24 -36.79 -10.03
CA LEU A 33 -1.80 -35.63 -9.32
C LEU A 33 -2.77 -34.87 -10.23
N GLU A 34 -3.84 -34.34 -9.66
CA GLU A 34 -4.81 -33.51 -10.41
C GLU A 34 -4.25 -32.10 -10.67
N ASP A 35 -4.66 -31.44 -11.76
CA ASP A 35 -4.18 -30.09 -12.12
C ASP A 35 -4.40 -29.05 -11.00
N GLU A 36 -5.45 -29.23 -10.17
CA GLU A 36 -5.71 -28.40 -8.99
C GLU A 36 -4.70 -28.67 -7.86
N GLU A 37 -4.33 -29.93 -7.61
CA GLU A 37 -3.30 -30.30 -6.63
C GLU A 37 -1.93 -29.75 -7.06
N VAL A 38 -1.59 -29.86 -8.35
CA VAL A 38 -0.35 -29.31 -8.95
C VAL A 38 -0.28 -27.80 -8.75
N GLN A 39 -1.36 -27.06 -9.05
CA GLN A 39 -1.44 -25.61 -8.83
C GLN A 39 -1.35 -25.23 -7.35
N TYR A 40 -2.02 -25.98 -6.46
CA TYR A 40 -2.02 -25.71 -5.02
C TYR A 40 -0.62 -25.90 -4.40
N ILE A 41 0.14 -26.91 -4.85
CA ILE A 41 1.53 -27.14 -4.42
C ILE A 41 2.46 -26.00 -4.91
N GLN A 42 2.26 -25.49 -6.12
CA GLN A 42 3.01 -24.32 -6.62
C GLN A 42 2.68 -23.05 -5.83
N ALA A 43 1.40 -22.82 -5.52
CA ALA A 43 0.98 -21.70 -4.67
C ALA A 43 1.57 -21.80 -3.26
N GLU A 44 1.61 -23.00 -2.67
CA GLU A 44 2.19 -23.23 -1.34
C GLU A 44 3.70 -22.96 -1.32
N LYS A 45 4.46 -23.33 -2.37
CA LYS A 45 5.88 -22.96 -2.53
C LYS A 45 6.06 -21.44 -2.51
N ASN A 46 5.22 -20.72 -3.25
CA ASN A 46 5.30 -19.26 -3.35
C ASN A 46 4.88 -18.54 -2.06
N ASN A 47 3.96 -19.12 -1.28
CA ASN A 47 3.40 -18.51 -0.08
C ASN A 47 4.16 -18.84 1.22
N LYS A 48 4.61 -20.09 1.40
CA LYS A 48 5.22 -20.60 2.64
C LYS A 48 6.62 -21.22 2.43
N GLY A 49 7.07 -21.34 1.18
CA GLY A 49 8.37 -21.89 0.83
C GLY A 49 8.35 -23.40 0.53
N PRO A 50 9.47 -23.95 0.01
CA PRO A 50 9.52 -25.31 -0.51
C PRO A 50 9.20 -26.41 0.52
N MET A 51 9.48 -26.18 1.81
CA MET A 51 9.27 -27.19 2.87
C MET A 51 7.79 -27.51 3.09
N GLU A 52 6.92 -26.49 3.11
CA GLU A 52 5.47 -26.70 3.26
C GLU A 52 4.85 -27.22 1.95
N ALA A 53 5.35 -26.78 0.80
CA ALA A 53 4.97 -27.37 -0.49
C ALA A 53 5.30 -28.88 -0.55
N ALA A 54 6.47 -29.30 -0.06
CA ALA A 54 6.86 -30.71 0.03
C ALA A 54 6.02 -31.49 1.05
N SER A 55 5.68 -30.87 2.18
CA SER A 55 4.76 -31.42 3.20
C SER A 55 3.38 -31.71 2.59
N LEU A 56 2.84 -30.76 1.83
CA LEU A 56 1.57 -30.85 1.10
C LEU A 56 1.62 -31.89 -0.03
N PHE A 57 2.67 -31.89 -0.85
CA PHE A 57 2.90 -32.89 -1.91
C PHE A 57 2.95 -34.32 -1.34
N LEU A 58 3.65 -34.54 -0.23
CA LEU A 58 3.66 -35.84 0.47
C LEU A 58 2.27 -36.22 1.00
N GLN A 59 1.48 -35.25 1.47
CA GLN A 59 0.09 -35.49 1.88
C GLN A 59 -0.79 -35.95 0.70
N TYR A 60 -0.53 -35.46 -0.52
CA TYR A 60 -1.22 -35.92 -1.72
C TYR A 60 -0.71 -37.30 -2.19
N LEU A 61 0.60 -37.52 -2.31
CA LEU A 61 1.17 -38.84 -2.64
C LEU A 61 0.64 -39.95 -1.72
N LEU A 62 0.57 -39.71 -0.41
CA LEU A 62 0.10 -40.70 0.56
C LEU A 62 -1.39 -41.04 0.42
N LYS A 63 -2.21 -40.22 -0.26
CA LYS A 63 -3.62 -40.53 -0.60
C LYS A 63 -3.77 -41.42 -1.83
N LEU A 64 -2.79 -41.45 -2.74
CA LEU A 64 -2.89 -42.18 -4.02
C LEU A 64 -3.10 -43.68 -3.81
N GLN A 65 -4.13 -44.25 -4.45
CA GLN A 65 -4.44 -45.69 -4.42
C GLN A 65 -4.15 -46.41 -5.74
N SER A 66 -3.74 -45.66 -6.77
CA SER A 66 -3.28 -46.18 -8.06
C SER A 66 -1.96 -46.93 -7.93
N GLU A 67 -1.66 -47.81 -8.89
CA GLU A 67 -0.37 -48.48 -8.98
C GLU A 67 0.68 -47.61 -9.70
N GLY A 68 1.93 -48.07 -9.73
CA GLY A 68 3.05 -47.41 -10.41
C GLY A 68 3.64 -46.19 -9.69
N TRP A 69 2.83 -45.34 -9.03
CA TRP A 69 3.25 -44.00 -8.59
C TRP A 69 4.52 -43.96 -7.75
N PHE A 70 4.78 -44.97 -6.90
CA PHE A 70 5.97 -44.98 -6.05
C PHE A 70 7.26 -45.18 -6.87
N GLN A 71 7.22 -46.00 -7.93
CA GLN A 71 8.35 -46.09 -8.86
C GLN A 71 8.47 -44.79 -9.66
N ALA A 72 7.37 -44.25 -10.17
CA ALA A 72 7.38 -42.98 -10.89
C ALA A 72 7.89 -41.81 -10.04
N PHE A 73 7.68 -41.83 -8.72
CA PHE A 73 8.24 -40.85 -7.78
C PHE A 73 9.75 -41.01 -7.62
N LEU A 74 10.27 -42.23 -7.48
CA LEU A 74 11.72 -42.49 -7.50
C LEU A 74 12.35 -42.09 -8.83
N ASP A 75 11.73 -42.47 -9.95
CA ASP A 75 12.15 -42.11 -11.30
C ASP A 75 12.15 -40.57 -11.46
N ALA A 76 11.10 -39.87 -10.99
CA ALA A 76 11.01 -38.42 -11.04
C ALA A 76 12.09 -37.73 -10.18
N LEU A 77 12.36 -38.23 -8.97
CA LEU A 77 13.49 -37.77 -8.15
C LEU A 77 14.81 -37.93 -8.89
N TYR A 78 15.06 -39.10 -9.47
CA TYR A 78 16.28 -39.38 -10.23
C TYR A 78 16.44 -38.46 -11.45
N HIS A 79 15.38 -38.29 -12.26
CA HIS A 79 15.41 -37.42 -13.45
C HIS A 79 15.50 -35.92 -13.12
N ALA A 80 14.94 -35.48 -11.99
CA ALA A 80 15.15 -34.13 -11.46
C ALA A 80 16.51 -33.94 -10.78
N GLY A 81 17.32 -34.99 -10.63
CA GLY A 81 18.67 -34.93 -10.06
C GLY A 81 18.75 -35.14 -8.55
N TYR A 82 17.66 -35.50 -7.85
CA TYR A 82 17.61 -35.86 -6.43
C TYR A 82 18.14 -37.29 -6.16
N CYS A 83 19.29 -37.64 -6.74
CA CYS A 83 19.83 -39.01 -6.74
C CYS A 83 20.14 -39.59 -5.35
N GLY A 84 20.60 -38.76 -4.40
CA GLY A 84 20.92 -39.18 -3.03
C GLY A 84 19.67 -39.31 -2.16
N LEU A 85 18.65 -38.49 -2.41
CA LEU A 85 17.32 -38.67 -1.82
C LEU A 85 16.62 -39.91 -2.40
N CYS A 86 16.82 -40.20 -3.69
CA CYS A 86 16.33 -41.43 -4.32
C CYS A 86 16.98 -42.68 -3.69
N GLU A 87 18.32 -42.73 -3.61
CA GLU A 87 19.06 -43.82 -2.94
C GLU A 87 18.59 -44.02 -1.49
N ALA A 88 18.37 -42.94 -0.74
CA ALA A 88 17.90 -42.98 0.65
C ALA A 88 16.44 -43.48 0.80
N ILE A 89 15.58 -43.29 -0.20
CA ILE A 89 14.19 -43.80 -0.20
C ILE A 89 14.14 -45.25 -0.71
N GLU A 90 15.00 -45.63 -1.66
CA GLU A 90 15.13 -47.02 -2.12
C GLU A 90 15.69 -47.96 -1.05
N SER A 91 16.72 -47.50 -0.32
CA SER A 91 17.37 -48.25 0.75
C SER A 91 16.72 -48.08 2.13
N TRP A 92 15.92 -47.02 2.30
CA TRP A 92 15.46 -46.48 3.60
C TRP A 92 16.58 -46.07 4.57
N ASP A 93 17.82 -45.85 4.10
CA ASP A 93 18.94 -45.33 4.90
C ASP A 93 19.22 -43.85 4.62
N PHE A 94 18.92 -42.99 5.61
CA PHE A 94 19.14 -41.55 5.55
C PHE A 94 20.46 -41.10 6.19
N GLN A 95 21.33 -42.00 6.65
CA GLN A 95 22.57 -41.64 7.36
C GLN A 95 23.50 -40.71 6.57
N LYS A 96 23.59 -40.84 5.23
CA LYS A 96 24.37 -39.91 4.38
C LYS A 96 23.80 -38.48 4.46
N ILE A 97 22.48 -38.38 4.36
CA ILE A 97 21.71 -37.12 4.41
C ILE A 97 21.76 -36.49 5.82
N GLU A 98 21.82 -37.29 6.87
CA GLU A 98 21.85 -36.82 8.26
C GLU A 98 23.20 -36.20 8.66
N LYS A 99 24.33 -36.76 8.20
CA LYS A 99 25.67 -36.17 8.39
C LYS A 99 25.80 -34.75 7.81
N LEU A 100 24.96 -34.39 6.84
CA LEU A 100 24.93 -33.04 6.26
C LEU A 100 24.24 -32.02 7.17
N GLU A 101 23.48 -32.42 8.20
CA GLU A 101 22.70 -31.45 9.00
C GLU A 101 23.58 -30.49 9.80
N GLU A 102 24.78 -30.90 10.27
CA GLU A 102 25.75 -29.99 10.88
C GLU A 102 26.20 -28.89 9.90
N HIS A 103 26.47 -29.26 8.65
CA HIS A 103 26.86 -28.35 7.58
C HIS A 103 25.69 -27.43 7.16
N ARG A 104 24.46 -27.95 7.12
CA ARG A 104 23.24 -27.15 6.88
C ARG A 104 23.00 -26.14 8.01
N LEU A 105 23.22 -26.53 9.27
CA LEU A 105 23.09 -25.63 10.41
C LEU A 105 24.20 -24.57 10.45
N LEU A 106 25.42 -24.91 10.05
CA LEU A 106 26.51 -23.96 9.87
C LEU A 106 26.18 -22.96 8.76
N LEU A 107 25.75 -23.42 7.59
CA LEU A 107 25.41 -22.55 6.47
C LEU A 107 24.21 -21.64 6.80
N ARG A 108 23.13 -22.15 7.42
CA ARG A 108 22.01 -21.32 7.93
C ARG A 108 22.47 -20.24 8.93
N ARG A 109 23.49 -20.53 9.74
CA ARG A 109 24.04 -19.56 10.72
C ARG A 109 24.94 -18.51 10.09
N LEU A 110 25.70 -18.90 9.06
CA LEU A 110 26.59 -18.01 8.31
C LEU A 110 25.92 -17.36 7.09
N GLU A 111 24.67 -17.70 6.80
CA GLU A 111 23.87 -17.26 5.64
C GLU A 111 23.88 -15.74 5.40
N PRO A 112 23.79 -14.85 6.42
CA PRO A 112 23.92 -13.41 6.20
C PRO A 112 25.29 -12.99 5.66
N GLU A 113 26.36 -13.64 6.12
CA GLU A 113 27.73 -13.36 5.68
C GLU A 113 28.02 -14.00 4.31
N PHE A 114 27.44 -15.18 4.04
CA PHE A 114 27.49 -15.83 2.72
C PHE A 114 26.88 -14.91 1.65
N LYS A 115 25.68 -14.39 1.92
CA LYS A 115 25.00 -13.39 1.07
C LYS A 115 25.84 -12.13 0.86
N ALA A 116 26.58 -11.69 1.87
CA ALA A 116 27.39 -10.47 1.81
C ALA A 116 28.73 -10.66 1.08
N THR A 117 29.34 -11.84 1.14
CA THR A 117 30.71 -12.08 0.67
C THR A 117 30.78 -12.77 -0.70
N VAL A 118 29.93 -13.76 -0.96
CA VAL A 118 30.00 -14.60 -2.17
C VAL A 118 29.28 -13.95 -3.37
N ASP A 119 29.85 -14.05 -4.58
CA ASP A 119 29.09 -13.91 -5.82
C ASP A 119 28.78 -15.31 -6.39
N PRO A 120 27.52 -15.63 -6.73
CA PRO A 120 27.20 -16.89 -7.38
C PRO A 120 27.97 -17.14 -8.68
N ASN A 121 28.27 -16.13 -9.50
CA ASN A 121 28.92 -16.33 -10.79
C ASN A 121 30.33 -16.92 -10.66
N ASP A 122 31.03 -16.60 -9.58
CA ASP A 122 32.45 -16.93 -9.43
C ASP A 122 32.65 -18.39 -8.93
N ILE A 123 31.63 -18.98 -8.28
CA ILE A 123 31.68 -20.36 -7.74
C ILE A 123 30.61 -21.33 -8.26
N LEU A 124 29.55 -20.88 -8.96
CA LEU A 124 28.46 -21.75 -9.42
C LEU A 124 28.91 -22.80 -10.45
N SER A 125 29.99 -22.55 -11.20
CA SER A 125 30.56 -23.56 -12.11
C SER A 125 31.03 -24.80 -11.36
N GLU A 126 31.72 -24.62 -10.24
CA GLU A 126 32.22 -25.72 -9.40
C GLU A 126 31.09 -26.40 -8.63
N LEU A 127 30.11 -25.60 -8.14
CA LEU A 127 28.96 -26.10 -7.40
C LEU A 127 27.92 -26.83 -8.28
N SER A 128 28.06 -26.82 -9.60
CA SER A 128 27.10 -27.43 -10.53
C SER A 128 26.97 -28.95 -10.36
N GLU A 129 27.98 -29.65 -9.84
CA GLU A 129 27.88 -31.08 -9.47
C GLU A 129 27.08 -31.34 -8.18
N CYS A 130 26.82 -30.30 -7.38
CA CYS A 130 26.23 -30.39 -6.04
C CYS A 130 24.81 -29.80 -5.93
N LEU A 131 24.30 -29.25 -7.03
CA LEU A 131 22.99 -28.60 -7.15
C LEU A 131 22.22 -29.20 -8.33
N ILE A 132 20.91 -28.97 -8.40
CA ILE A 132 20.10 -29.40 -9.55
C ILE A 132 20.24 -28.37 -10.69
N ASN A 133 20.22 -28.81 -11.94
CA ASN A 133 20.34 -27.92 -13.11
C ASN A 133 19.35 -26.75 -13.08
N GLN A 134 18.09 -27.01 -12.69
CA GLN A 134 17.07 -25.97 -12.51
C GLN A 134 17.39 -24.99 -11.37
N GLU A 135 18.03 -25.44 -10.28
CA GLU A 135 18.52 -24.55 -9.23
C GLU A 135 19.68 -23.68 -9.74
N CYS A 136 20.60 -24.23 -10.53
CA CYS A 136 21.67 -23.46 -11.19
C CYS A 136 21.13 -22.44 -12.21
N GLU A 137 19.96 -22.67 -12.81
CA GLU A 137 19.26 -21.71 -13.67
C GLU A 137 18.51 -20.64 -12.85
N GLU A 138 17.75 -21.04 -11.81
CA GLU A 138 17.11 -20.12 -10.86
C GLU A 138 18.12 -19.17 -10.20
N ILE A 139 19.28 -19.68 -9.76
CA ILE A 139 20.35 -18.88 -9.11
C ILE A 139 20.88 -17.81 -10.08
N ARG A 140 21.16 -18.16 -11.35
CA ARG A 140 21.63 -17.20 -12.36
C ARG A 140 20.54 -16.17 -12.68
N GLN A 141 19.32 -16.61 -12.94
CA GLN A 141 18.21 -15.71 -13.23
C GLN A 141 17.93 -14.74 -12.07
N ILE A 142 17.97 -15.21 -10.82
CA ILE A 142 17.76 -14.39 -9.63
C ILE A 142 18.95 -13.43 -9.40
N ARG A 143 20.19 -13.88 -9.61
CA ARG A 143 21.38 -13.02 -9.57
C ARG A 143 21.28 -11.88 -10.58
N ASP A 144 20.91 -12.18 -11.82
CA ASP A 144 20.92 -11.20 -12.91
C ASP A 144 19.69 -10.28 -12.88
N THR A 145 18.57 -10.69 -12.26
CA THR A 145 17.36 -9.86 -12.13
C THR A 145 17.20 -9.15 -10.78
N LYS A 146 17.83 -9.64 -9.70
CA LYS A 146 17.70 -9.09 -8.32
C LYS A 146 19.05 -8.80 -7.65
N GLY A 147 20.15 -8.99 -8.35
CA GLY A 147 21.51 -8.69 -7.89
C GLY A 147 22.17 -9.82 -7.09
N ARG A 148 23.50 -9.68 -6.94
CA ARG A 148 24.41 -10.66 -6.32
C ARG A 148 23.87 -11.30 -5.04
N MET A 149 23.40 -10.49 -4.09
CA MET A 149 23.00 -10.97 -2.76
C MET A 149 21.72 -11.83 -2.80
N ALA A 150 20.78 -11.55 -3.72
CA ALA A 150 19.60 -12.38 -3.92
C ALA A 150 19.97 -13.71 -4.61
N GLY A 151 20.95 -13.70 -5.52
CA GLY A 151 21.51 -14.91 -6.10
C GLY A 151 22.24 -15.77 -5.06
N ALA A 152 23.04 -15.14 -4.17
CA ALA A 152 23.74 -15.81 -3.08
C ALA A 152 22.77 -16.34 -2.00
N GLU A 153 21.67 -15.64 -1.76
CA GLU A 153 20.55 -16.11 -0.94
C GLU A 153 19.93 -17.38 -1.51
N LYS A 154 19.63 -17.40 -2.82
CA LYS A 154 19.11 -18.60 -3.48
C LYS A 154 20.15 -19.74 -3.50
N MET A 155 21.42 -19.44 -3.71
CA MET A 155 22.50 -20.43 -3.64
C MET A 155 22.59 -21.06 -2.25
N ALA A 156 22.51 -20.27 -1.17
CA ALA A 156 22.47 -20.79 0.19
C ALA A 156 21.22 -21.67 0.41
N GLU A 157 20.03 -21.22 -0.04
CA GLU A 157 18.79 -22.00 0.03
C GLU A 157 18.96 -23.39 -0.60
N CYS A 158 19.51 -23.47 -1.82
CA CYS A 158 19.67 -24.74 -2.54
C CYS A 158 20.76 -25.62 -1.90
N LEU A 159 21.89 -25.07 -1.48
CA LEU A 159 22.96 -25.81 -0.79
C LEU A 159 22.49 -26.39 0.56
N ILE A 160 21.72 -25.62 1.34
CA ILE A 160 21.07 -26.09 2.57
C ILE A 160 20.12 -27.27 2.30
N ARG A 161 19.56 -27.37 1.09
CA ARG A 161 18.60 -28.38 0.68
C ARG A 161 19.23 -29.55 -0.08
N SER A 162 20.48 -29.45 -0.52
CA SER A 162 21.16 -30.49 -1.30
C SER A 162 21.22 -31.85 -0.59
N ASP A 163 21.09 -32.90 -1.38
CA ASP A 163 21.16 -34.33 -1.02
C ASP A 163 22.55 -34.94 -1.31
N LYS A 164 23.49 -34.17 -1.86
CA LYS A 164 24.81 -34.63 -2.31
C LYS A 164 25.81 -34.65 -1.15
N GLU A 165 26.32 -35.83 -0.75
CA GLU A 165 27.23 -36.00 0.41
C GLU A 165 28.52 -35.16 0.30
N ASN A 166 28.94 -34.79 -0.92
CA ASN A 166 30.13 -33.96 -1.18
C ASN A 166 29.91 -32.44 -1.15
N TRP A 167 28.67 -31.91 -1.11
CA TRP A 167 28.44 -30.46 -1.27
C TRP A 167 29.23 -29.56 -0.31
N PRO A 168 29.43 -29.89 0.98
CA PRO A 168 30.18 -29.00 1.89
C PRO A 168 31.66 -28.86 1.50
N LYS A 169 32.22 -29.93 0.93
CA LYS A 169 33.61 -30.00 0.48
C LYS A 169 33.80 -29.34 -0.88
N VAL A 170 32.86 -29.50 -1.81
CA VAL A 170 32.91 -28.79 -3.10
C VAL A 170 32.72 -27.28 -2.87
N LEU A 171 31.85 -26.87 -1.95
CA LEU A 171 31.74 -25.48 -1.53
C LEU A 171 33.06 -24.95 -0.95
N GLN A 172 33.70 -25.70 -0.04
CA GLN A 172 35.01 -25.31 0.50
C GLN A 172 36.04 -25.09 -0.62
N LEU A 173 36.20 -26.08 -1.51
CA LEU A 173 37.16 -26.01 -2.62
C LEU A 173 36.86 -24.86 -3.60
N ALA A 174 35.59 -24.56 -3.85
CA ALA A 174 35.19 -23.45 -4.72
C ALA A 174 35.51 -22.08 -4.09
N LEU A 175 35.25 -21.92 -2.79
CA LEU A 175 35.58 -20.70 -2.03
C LEU A 175 37.10 -20.50 -1.90
N GLU A 176 37.86 -21.58 -1.69
CA GLU A 176 39.32 -21.55 -1.68
C GLU A 176 39.90 -21.19 -3.07
N LYS A 177 39.33 -21.75 -4.14
CA LYS A 177 39.71 -21.45 -5.54
C LYS A 177 39.50 -19.97 -5.91
N ASP A 178 38.41 -19.38 -5.42
CA ASP A 178 38.07 -17.96 -5.58
C ASP A 178 38.88 -17.03 -4.64
N ASN A 179 39.55 -17.57 -3.61
CA ASN A 179 40.11 -16.81 -2.49
C ASN A 179 39.04 -15.99 -1.73
N SER A 180 37.80 -16.49 -1.70
CA SER A 180 36.69 -15.85 -1.02
C SER A 180 36.92 -15.82 0.49
N LYS A 181 36.74 -14.65 1.12
CA LYS A 181 36.87 -14.47 2.58
C LYS A 181 35.94 -15.38 3.40
N PHE A 182 34.87 -15.89 2.80
CA PHE A 182 34.00 -16.86 3.47
C PHE A 182 34.69 -18.20 3.74
N SER A 183 35.76 -18.56 3.01
CA SER A 183 36.56 -19.76 3.28
C SER A 183 37.13 -19.77 4.72
N GLU A 184 37.54 -18.61 5.25
CA GLU A 184 38.02 -18.45 6.63
C GLU A 184 36.94 -18.75 7.69
N LEU A 185 35.66 -18.63 7.32
CA LEU A 185 34.50 -18.91 8.17
C LEU A 185 33.94 -20.32 7.95
N TRP A 186 34.20 -20.94 6.80
CA TRP A 186 33.75 -22.27 6.41
C TRP A 186 34.68 -23.39 6.93
N ILE A 187 35.25 -23.20 8.13
CA ILE A 187 36.17 -24.16 8.75
C ILE A 187 35.40 -25.11 9.68
N VAL A 188 35.24 -26.36 9.25
CA VAL A 188 34.63 -27.43 10.06
C VAL A 188 35.71 -28.22 10.80
N ASP A 189 36.26 -27.63 11.86
CA ASP A 189 37.11 -28.34 12.82
C ASP A 189 36.54 -28.28 14.26
N LYS A 190 36.99 -29.22 15.11
CA LYS A 190 36.24 -29.75 16.24
C LYS A 190 36.18 -28.83 17.47
N GLY A 191 35.29 -27.85 17.37
CA GLY A 191 34.55 -27.31 18.50
C GLY A 191 35.22 -26.11 19.18
N PHE A 192 34.79 -24.91 18.80
CA PHE A 192 34.92 -23.72 19.63
C PHE A 192 33.57 -23.07 19.98
N LYS A 193 33.62 -22.18 20.96
CA LYS A 193 32.48 -21.90 21.87
C LYS A 193 31.48 -20.88 21.32
N ARG A 194 30.32 -20.83 21.98
CA ARG A 194 29.28 -19.81 21.77
C ARG A 194 29.88 -18.40 21.79
N ALA A 195 29.60 -17.66 20.72
CA ALA A 195 29.61 -16.20 20.66
C ALA A 195 28.25 -15.77 20.10
N GLU A 196 27.72 -14.66 20.59
CA GLU A 196 26.27 -14.39 20.57
C GLU A 196 25.87 -13.52 19.37
N SER A 197 24.82 -13.95 18.68
CA SER A 197 24.16 -13.19 17.61
C SER A 197 23.05 -12.30 18.17
N LYS A 198 22.97 -11.03 17.75
CA LYS A 198 21.72 -10.30 17.39
C LYS A 198 21.98 -8.81 17.07
N ALA A 199 21.17 -8.09 16.30
CA ALA A 199 20.33 -8.46 15.14
C ALA A 199 19.63 -7.21 14.56
N ASP A 200 20.11 -6.68 13.43
CA ASP A 200 19.28 -6.49 12.22
C ASP A 200 18.19 -5.35 12.14
N GLU A 201 17.63 -5.05 10.94
CA GLU A 201 16.25 -4.54 10.57
C GLU A 201 15.61 -3.04 10.42
N ASP A 202 15.29 -2.37 9.26
CA ASP A 202 14.34 -1.15 8.95
C ASP A 202 14.12 0.21 9.74
N ASP A 203 13.46 1.16 9.04
CA ASP A 203 13.09 2.59 9.22
C ASP A 203 11.76 3.04 9.91
N GLY A 204 11.53 4.37 9.98
CA GLY A 204 10.19 5.04 10.12
C GLY A 204 10.25 6.54 10.55
N ALA A 205 9.58 7.58 10.02
CA ALA A 205 8.59 7.84 8.93
C ALA A 205 7.13 8.21 9.36
N GLU A 206 6.68 9.47 9.12
CA GLU A 206 5.29 9.95 9.29
C GLU A 206 4.73 10.80 8.09
N ALA A 207 3.43 11.13 8.16
CA ALA A 207 2.74 12.25 7.48
C ALA A 207 2.85 12.49 5.94
N SER A 208 3.16 11.50 5.11
CA SER A 208 2.75 11.52 3.69
C SER A 208 1.34 10.96 3.49
N SER A 209 0.52 11.68 2.73
CA SER A 209 -0.77 11.22 2.20
C SER A 209 -0.56 10.20 1.09
N ILE A 210 -0.01 9.04 1.45
CA ILE A 210 0.26 7.94 0.52
C ILE A 210 -1.08 7.24 0.24
N GLN A 211 -1.77 7.71 -0.80
CA GLN A 211 -2.94 7.02 -1.33
C GLN A 211 -2.54 5.63 -1.88
N ILE A 212 -3.50 4.72 -1.90
CA ILE A 212 -3.37 3.31 -2.28
C ILE A 212 -4.47 2.95 -3.22
N PHE A 213 -4.12 2.02 -4.10
CA PHE A 213 -4.95 1.63 -5.20
C PHE A 213 -4.82 0.16 -5.44
N ILE A 214 -5.83 -0.31 -6.14
CA ILE A 214 -6.32 -1.65 -6.10
C ILE A 214 -6.76 -1.94 -7.52
N GLN A 215 -6.46 -3.15 -7.96
CA GLN A 215 -6.72 -3.63 -9.29
C GLN A 215 -8.21 -3.93 -9.39
N GLU A 216 -9.00 -3.11 -10.09
CA GLU A 216 -10.22 -3.63 -10.73
C GLU A 216 -9.78 -4.82 -11.62
N GLU A 217 -10.64 -5.82 -11.82
CA GLU A 217 -10.40 -6.86 -12.84
C GLU A 217 -11.23 -6.59 -14.10
N PRO A 218 -10.82 -7.10 -15.28
CA PRO A 218 -11.60 -6.94 -16.50
C PRO A 218 -12.95 -7.68 -16.39
N GLU A 219 -14.05 -6.97 -16.61
CA GLU A 219 -15.47 -7.45 -16.62
C GLU A 219 -15.75 -8.55 -17.69
N CYS A 220 -15.03 -9.68 -17.69
CA CYS A 220 -15.09 -10.70 -18.76
C CYS A 220 -16.48 -11.31 -18.97
N GLN A 221 -17.34 -11.26 -17.94
CA GLN A 221 -18.72 -11.77 -18.01
C GLN A 221 -19.79 -10.67 -18.15
N ASN A 222 -19.45 -9.36 -18.14
CA ASN A 222 -20.48 -8.31 -18.02
C ASN A 222 -20.28 -7.00 -18.81
N LEU A 223 -19.22 -6.85 -19.63
CA LEU A 223 -19.04 -5.67 -20.50
C LEU A 223 -20.18 -5.45 -21.52
N SER A 224 -20.87 -6.53 -21.92
CA SER A 224 -21.66 -6.61 -23.16
C SER A 224 -22.98 -7.37 -23.00
N GLN A 225 -23.77 -7.49 -24.07
CA GLN A 225 -25.04 -8.24 -24.07
C GLN A 225 -24.90 -9.78 -24.06
N ASN A 226 -23.69 -10.36 -23.97
CA ASN A 226 -23.47 -11.81 -24.01
C ASN A 226 -23.15 -12.38 -22.59
N PRO A 227 -24.10 -13.06 -21.92
CA PRO A 227 -23.82 -13.81 -20.70
C PRO A 227 -23.44 -15.27 -21.02
N GLY A 228 -22.25 -15.70 -20.62
CA GLY A 228 -21.89 -17.12 -20.57
C GLY A 228 -22.31 -17.73 -19.23
N PRO A 229 -23.10 -18.81 -19.18
CA PRO A 229 -23.43 -19.48 -17.93
C PRO A 229 -22.24 -20.27 -17.38
N PRO A 230 -22.13 -20.48 -16.05
CA PRO A 230 -21.14 -21.37 -15.46
C PRO A 230 -21.58 -22.83 -15.65
N SER A 231 -21.12 -23.44 -16.74
CA SER A 231 -21.29 -24.87 -17.03
C SER A 231 -20.06 -25.44 -17.73
N GLU A 232 -19.78 -26.71 -17.47
CA GLU A 232 -18.51 -27.39 -17.70
C GLU A 232 -18.04 -27.50 -19.17
N ALA A 233 -16.72 -27.70 -19.32
CA ALA A 233 -16.00 -28.28 -20.46
C ALA A 233 -15.74 -27.48 -21.76
N SER A 234 -14.56 -27.76 -22.33
CA SER A 234 -14.05 -27.49 -23.68
C SER A 234 -13.60 -26.06 -24.06
N SER A 235 -12.33 -25.94 -24.45
CA SER A 235 -11.53 -24.70 -24.43
C SER A 235 -11.68 -23.74 -25.61
N ASN A 236 -12.66 -23.92 -26.51
CA ASN A 236 -12.61 -23.34 -27.88
C ASN A 236 -13.64 -22.23 -28.21
N ASN A 237 -14.45 -21.74 -27.26
CA ASN A 237 -15.56 -20.80 -27.55
C ASN A 237 -15.31 -19.31 -27.18
N LEU A 238 -14.06 -18.84 -27.25
CA LEU A 238 -13.62 -17.52 -26.75
C LEU A 238 -13.87 -16.30 -27.70
N HIS A 239 -14.62 -16.46 -28.80
CA HIS A 239 -14.50 -15.59 -29.98
C HIS A 239 -15.68 -14.64 -30.33
N SER A 240 -16.67 -14.41 -29.45
CA SER A 240 -17.75 -13.46 -29.76
C SER A 240 -17.31 -11.98 -29.63
N PRO A 241 -17.54 -11.09 -30.63
CA PRO A 241 -17.29 -9.66 -30.46
C PRO A 241 -18.24 -9.04 -29.43
N LEU A 242 -17.70 -8.23 -28.52
CA LEU A 242 -18.43 -7.61 -27.41
C LEU A 242 -19.48 -6.61 -27.92
N LYS A 243 -20.76 -6.98 -27.84
CA LYS A 243 -21.88 -6.13 -28.29
C LYS A 243 -22.24 -5.09 -27.21
N PRO A 244 -22.09 -3.77 -27.46
CA PRO A 244 -22.46 -2.74 -26.50
C PRO A 244 -23.97 -2.72 -26.20
N ARG A 245 -24.30 -2.37 -24.96
CA ARG A 245 -25.65 -2.03 -24.50
C ARG A 245 -26.05 -0.64 -25.01
N ASN A 246 -27.34 -0.38 -25.14
CA ASN A 246 -27.82 0.89 -25.71
C ASN A 246 -27.42 2.10 -24.84
N TYR A 247 -27.45 1.98 -23.51
CA TYR A 247 -26.98 3.03 -22.61
C TYR A 247 -25.46 3.30 -22.75
N GLN A 248 -24.65 2.30 -23.12
CA GLN A 248 -23.22 2.50 -23.39
C GLN A 248 -22.99 3.28 -24.68
N LEU A 249 -23.84 3.04 -25.70
CA LEU A 249 -23.85 3.83 -26.94
C LEU A 249 -24.32 5.27 -26.70
N GLU A 250 -25.34 5.46 -25.85
CA GLU A 250 -25.83 6.78 -25.43
C GLU A 250 -24.72 7.61 -24.76
N LEU A 251 -24.02 7.04 -23.78
CA LEU A 251 -22.89 7.69 -23.10
C LEU A 251 -21.71 7.99 -24.06
N ALA A 252 -21.44 7.11 -25.02
CA ALA A 252 -20.38 7.31 -26.01
C ALA A 252 -20.72 8.39 -27.06
N LEU A 253 -22.00 8.67 -27.32
CA LEU A 253 -22.45 9.44 -28.49
C LEU A 253 -21.87 10.87 -28.59
N PRO A 254 -21.78 11.68 -27.52
CA PRO A 254 -21.23 13.04 -27.62
C PRO A 254 -19.73 13.04 -27.92
N ALA A 255 -18.98 12.14 -27.27
CA ALA A 255 -17.55 11.97 -27.51
C ALA A 255 -17.29 11.41 -28.93
N LYS A 256 -18.10 10.45 -29.41
CA LYS A 256 -18.02 9.97 -30.80
C LYS A 256 -18.26 11.10 -31.82
N LYS A 257 -19.15 12.05 -31.53
CA LYS A 257 -19.36 13.29 -32.31
C LYS A 257 -18.22 14.32 -32.19
N GLY A 258 -17.11 14.00 -31.51
CA GLY A 258 -15.93 14.86 -31.39
C GLY A 258 -16.05 15.96 -30.33
N LYS A 259 -17.07 15.92 -29.46
CA LYS A 259 -17.23 16.91 -28.39
C LYS A 259 -16.39 16.54 -27.16
N ASN A 260 -15.79 17.54 -26.52
CA ASN A 260 -15.18 17.36 -25.20
C ASN A 260 -16.29 17.04 -24.18
N THR A 261 -16.19 15.90 -23.50
CA THR A 261 -17.33 15.27 -22.81
C THR A 261 -16.95 14.77 -21.42
N ILE A 262 -17.72 15.09 -20.39
CA ILE A 262 -17.69 14.41 -19.09
C ILE A 262 -18.79 13.34 -19.08
N ILE A 263 -18.39 12.08 -18.98
CA ILE A 263 -19.26 10.91 -18.87
C ILE A 263 -19.47 10.63 -17.39
N CYS A 264 -20.63 11.04 -16.88
CA CYS A 264 -21.04 10.84 -15.49
C CYS A 264 -22.02 9.66 -15.42
N ALA A 265 -21.53 8.48 -15.06
CA ALA A 265 -22.32 7.24 -15.05
C ALA A 265 -21.93 6.33 -13.87
N PRO A 266 -22.88 5.62 -13.24
CA PRO A 266 -22.60 4.77 -12.07
C PRO A 266 -21.49 3.73 -12.29
N THR A 267 -20.77 3.39 -11.21
CA THR A 267 -19.84 2.25 -11.18
C THR A 267 -20.55 0.96 -11.62
N GLY A 268 -19.84 0.07 -12.34
CA GLY A 268 -20.41 -1.17 -12.87
C GLY A 268 -21.22 -1.03 -14.16
N CYS A 269 -21.34 0.17 -14.75
CA CYS A 269 -21.99 0.32 -16.06
C CYS A 269 -21.06 -0.04 -17.25
N GLY A 270 -19.80 -0.38 -17.00
CA GLY A 270 -18.76 -0.52 -18.02
C GLY A 270 -18.22 0.84 -18.54
N LYS A 271 -17.82 1.78 -17.65
CA LYS A 271 -17.22 3.07 -18.05
C LYS A 271 -16.02 2.89 -18.99
N THR A 272 -15.16 1.90 -18.70
CA THR A 272 -14.05 1.50 -19.56
C THR A 272 -14.53 0.98 -20.91
N PHE A 273 -15.61 0.21 -20.98
CA PHE A 273 -16.13 -0.23 -22.29
C PHE A 273 -16.59 0.98 -23.14
N VAL A 274 -17.21 1.98 -22.51
CA VAL A 274 -17.54 3.25 -23.17
C VAL A 274 -16.28 3.97 -23.66
N SER A 275 -15.17 3.97 -22.92
CA SER A 275 -13.91 4.58 -23.36
C SER A 275 -13.28 3.83 -24.54
N LEU A 276 -13.23 2.49 -24.52
CA LEU A 276 -12.79 1.65 -25.65
C LEU A 276 -13.59 1.97 -26.93
N LEU A 277 -14.92 2.04 -26.82
CA LEU A 277 -15.82 2.37 -27.93
C LEU A 277 -15.58 3.77 -28.50
N ILE A 278 -15.15 4.73 -27.68
CA ILE A 278 -14.78 6.09 -28.11
C ILE A 278 -13.41 6.06 -28.81
N CYS A 279 -12.39 5.45 -28.20
CA CYS A 279 -11.05 5.32 -28.75
C CYS A 279 -11.04 4.63 -30.12
N GLU A 280 -11.76 3.52 -30.27
CA GLU A 280 -11.87 2.80 -31.54
C GLU A 280 -12.52 3.67 -32.63
N HIS A 281 -13.58 4.39 -32.30
CA HIS A 281 -14.26 5.29 -33.24
C HIS A 281 -13.43 6.55 -33.55
N HIS A 282 -12.58 7.00 -32.63
CA HIS A 282 -11.65 8.10 -32.83
C HIS A 282 -10.51 7.71 -33.76
N LEU A 283 -9.82 6.61 -33.46
CA LEU A 283 -8.70 6.08 -34.27
C LEU A 283 -9.14 5.79 -35.72
N LYS A 284 -10.34 5.23 -35.91
CA LYS A 284 -10.92 4.95 -37.24
C LYS A 284 -11.25 6.18 -38.10
N LYS A 285 -11.10 7.42 -37.59
CA LYS A 285 -11.26 8.65 -38.39
C LYS A 285 -9.98 9.07 -39.10
N PHE A 286 -8.81 8.60 -38.66
CA PHE A 286 -7.54 9.02 -39.23
C PHE A 286 -7.25 8.24 -40.52
N PRO A 287 -6.99 8.92 -41.66
CA PRO A 287 -6.67 8.25 -42.92
C PRO A 287 -5.28 7.60 -42.85
N CYS A 288 -5.07 6.56 -43.67
CA CYS A 288 -3.82 5.82 -43.72
C CYS A 288 -2.61 6.77 -43.95
N GLY A 289 -1.70 6.83 -42.99
CA GLY A 289 -0.55 7.75 -42.96
C GLY A 289 -0.63 8.85 -41.89
N GLN A 290 -1.82 9.16 -41.37
CA GLN A 290 -1.97 9.97 -40.14
C GLN A 290 -2.19 9.04 -38.94
N LYS A 291 -1.33 9.13 -37.92
CA LYS A 291 -1.51 8.40 -36.66
C LYS A 291 -2.37 9.21 -35.69
N GLY A 292 -3.58 8.73 -35.39
CA GLY A 292 -4.30 9.18 -34.20
C GLY A 292 -3.60 8.67 -32.95
N LYS A 293 -3.29 9.55 -31.99
CA LYS A 293 -2.62 9.20 -30.73
C LYS A 293 -3.55 9.42 -29.54
N VAL A 294 -3.73 8.39 -28.73
CA VAL A 294 -4.62 8.40 -27.57
C VAL A 294 -3.79 8.30 -26.29
N VAL A 295 -4.11 9.09 -25.27
CA VAL A 295 -3.61 8.87 -23.91
C VAL A 295 -4.75 8.61 -22.94
N PHE A 296 -4.62 7.56 -22.14
CA PHE A 296 -5.53 7.23 -21.05
C PHE A 296 -4.83 7.47 -19.71
N PHE A 297 -5.28 8.50 -19.00
CA PHE A 297 -4.83 8.82 -17.65
C PHE A 297 -5.68 8.07 -16.63
N ALA A 298 -5.16 6.97 -16.11
CA ALA A 298 -5.52 6.51 -14.78
C ALA A 298 -4.61 7.22 -13.77
N ASN A 299 -5.16 7.80 -12.72
CA ASN A 299 -4.37 8.49 -11.69
C ASN A 299 -3.30 7.58 -11.03
N GLN A 300 -3.47 6.25 -11.10
CA GLN A 300 -2.97 5.33 -10.08
C GLN A 300 -2.55 3.98 -10.65
N ILE A 301 -1.45 3.40 -10.14
CA ILE A 301 -0.75 2.27 -10.78
C ILE A 301 -1.64 1.02 -10.99
N PRO A 302 -2.30 0.39 -10.00
CA PRO A 302 -3.13 -0.80 -10.27
C PRO A 302 -4.33 -0.58 -11.21
N VAL A 303 -4.91 0.63 -11.24
CA VAL A 303 -5.93 0.99 -12.25
C VAL A 303 -5.28 1.14 -13.61
N TYR A 304 -4.12 1.81 -13.68
CA TYR A 304 -3.29 1.88 -14.88
C TYR A 304 -2.88 0.49 -15.42
N GLU A 305 -2.55 -0.48 -14.55
CA GLU A 305 -2.15 -1.85 -14.93
C GLU A 305 -3.32 -2.62 -15.54
N GLN A 306 -4.51 -2.57 -14.92
CA GLN A 306 -5.71 -3.19 -15.48
C GLN A 306 -6.18 -2.47 -16.75
N GLN A 307 -6.22 -1.14 -16.78
CA GLN A 307 -6.64 -0.42 -17.99
C GLN A 307 -5.64 -0.66 -19.14
N ALA A 308 -4.33 -0.75 -18.89
CA ALA A 308 -3.36 -1.21 -19.89
C ALA A 308 -3.71 -2.61 -20.40
N THR A 309 -3.92 -3.59 -19.50
CA THR A 309 -4.31 -4.97 -19.86
C THR A 309 -5.60 -5.02 -20.70
N VAL A 310 -6.60 -4.22 -20.34
CA VAL A 310 -7.89 -4.14 -21.04
C VAL A 310 -7.73 -3.52 -22.43
N PHE A 311 -6.96 -2.43 -22.54
CA PHE A 311 -6.71 -1.76 -23.82
C PHE A 311 -5.85 -2.63 -24.75
N SER A 312 -4.77 -3.24 -24.26
CA SER A 312 -3.97 -4.24 -24.99
C SER A 312 -4.85 -5.34 -25.58
N ARG A 313 -5.58 -6.07 -24.73
CA ARG A 313 -6.46 -7.18 -25.16
C ARG A 313 -7.58 -6.73 -26.12
N TYR A 314 -7.99 -5.46 -26.09
CA TYR A 314 -8.99 -4.93 -27.02
C TYR A 314 -8.41 -4.44 -28.36
N PHE A 315 -7.22 -3.81 -28.35
CA PHE A 315 -6.69 -3.03 -29.49
C PHE A 315 -5.50 -3.69 -30.21
N GLU A 316 -4.70 -4.54 -29.57
CA GLU A 316 -3.59 -5.25 -30.24
C GLU A 316 -4.13 -6.16 -31.35
N ARG A 317 -5.23 -6.87 -31.06
CA ARG A 317 -6.03 -7.65 -32.01
C ARG A 317 -6.66 -6.83 -33.15
N LEU A 318 -6.61 -5.50 -33.08
CA LEU A 318 -7.06 -4.57 -34.13
C LEU A 318 -5.88 -3.93 -34.88
N GLY A 319 -4.63 -4.29 -34.55
CA GLY A 319 -3.41 -3.83 -35.23
C GLY A 319 -2.88 -2.48 -34.74
N TYR A 320 -3.24 -2.02 -33.54
CA TYR A 320 -2.67 -0.82 -32.92
C TYR A 320 -1.52 -1.15 -31.97
N ASN A 321 -0.57 -0.22 -31.84
CA ASN A 321 0.49 -0.30 -30.84
C ASN A 321 0.04 0.30 -29.50
N ILE A 322 0.15 -0.46 -28.41
CA ILE A 322 -0.21 -0.03 -27.04
C ILE A 322 1.06 0.02 -26.20
N ALA A 323 1.26 1.13 -25.48
CA ALA A 323 2.27 1.23 -24.43
C ALA A 323 1.64 1.60 -23.08
N SER A 324 2.29 1.15 -22.01
CA SER A 324 1.97 1.53 -20.64
C SER A 324 3.21 2.13 -19.98
N ILE A 325 3.13 3.38 -19.48
CA ILE A 325 4.24 4.05 -18.78
C ILE A 325 3.87 4.36 -17.31
N SER A 326 4.58 3.70 -16.39
CA SER A 326 4.49 3.89 -14.94
C SER A 326 5.74 4.55 -14.36
N GLY A 327 5.65 4.99 -13.09
CA GLY A 327 6.79 5.54 -12.35
C GLY A 327 7.83 4.51 -11.89
N ALA A 328 7.67 3.23 -12.24
CA ALA A 328 8.70 2.20 -12.10
C ALA A 328 9.42 1.89 -13.43
N THR A 329 8.91 2.43 -14.55
CA THR A 329 9.43 2.20 -15.91
C THR A 329 10.01 3.47 -16.55
N SER A 330 9.71 4.65 -15.99
CA SER A 330 10.06 5.97 -16.55
C SER A 330 11.56 6.23 -16.69
N ASP A 331 12.38 5.52 -15.90
CA ASP A 331 13.79 5.89 -15.68
C ASP A 331 14.74 5.11 -16.61
N SER A 332 14.19 4.13 -17.35
CA SER A 332 14.93 3.23 -18.24
C SER A 332 14.84 3.57 -19.74
N VAL A 333 13.80 4.30 -20.16
CA VAL A 333 13.51 4.59 -21.59
C VAL A 333 12.88 5.98 -21.73
N SER A 334 13.21 6.70 -22.81
CA SER A 334 12.62 8.00 -23.11
C SER A 334 11.11 7.93 -23.30
N VAL A 335 10.36 8.59 -22.40
CA VAL A 335 8.90 8.70 -22.43
C VAL A 335 8.41 9.31 -23.76
N GLN A 336 9.18 10.23 -24.36
CA GLN A 336 8.86 10.82 -25.67
C GLN A 336 8.80 9.74 -26.76
N HIS A 337 9.83 8.88 -26.85
CA HIS A 337 9.95 7.89 -27.92
C HIS A 337 8.84 6.83 -27.83
N ILE A 338 8.51 6.39 -26.61
CA ILE A 338 7.37 5.50 -26.36
C ILE A 338 6.06 6.12 -26.86
N ILE A 339 5.85 7.43 -26.64
CA ILE A 339 4.68 8.17 -27.14
C ILE A 339 4.70 8.31 -28.68
N GLU A 340 5.87 8.39 -29.31
CA GLU A 340 6.03 8.49 -30.77
C GLU A 340 5.74 7.17 -31.49
N ASP A 341 6.20 6.04 -30.98
CA ASP A 341 6.03 4.72 -31.62
C ASP A 341 4.63 4.11 -31.45
N ASN A 342 3.95 4.44 -30.35
CA ASN A 342 2.66 3.83 -29.98
C ASN A 342 1.45 4.68 -30.37
N ASP A 343 0.31 4.04 -30.58
CA ASP A 343 -0.94 4.71 -30.98
C ASP A 343 -1.84 4.97 -29.76
N ILE A 344 -1.73 4.13 -28.72
CA ILE A 344 -2.41 4.28 -27.44
C ILE A 344 -1.39 4.19 -26.30
N ILE A 345 -1.40 5.18 -25.40
CA ILE A 345 -0.52 5.25 -24.25
C ILE A 345 -1.35 5.30 -22.96
N ILE A 346 -1.21 4.31 -22.10
CA ILE A 346 -1.79 4.30 -20.75
C ILE A 346 -0.71 4.85 -19.81
N LEU A 347 -1.02 5.86 -19.00
CA LEU A 347 0.01 6.63 -18.29
C LEU A 347 -0.51 7.23 -16.97
N THR A 348 0.31 7.18 -15.90
CA THR A 348 -0.03 7.89 -14.66
C THR A 348 0.33 9.38 -14.78
N PRO A 349 -0.60 10.31 -14.50
CA PRO A 349 -0.56 11.68 -15.01
C PRO A 349 0.64 12.51 -14.52
N GLN A 350 1.21 12.18 -13.35
CA GLN A 350 2.40 12.87 -12.84
C GLN A 350 3.62 12.70 -13.75
N ILE A 351 3.71 11.60 -14.52
CA ILE A 351 4.78 11.37 -15.50
C ILE A 351 4.70 12.41 -16.63
N LEU A 352 3.49 12.65 -17.16
CA LEU A 352 3.29 13.68 -18.18
C LEU A 352 3.52 15.08 -17.61
N VAL A 353 3.06 15.37 -16.38
CA VAL A 353 3.36 16.64 -15.70
C VAL A 353 4.87 16.87 -15.59
N ASN A 354 5.64 15.85 -15.18
CA ASN A 354 7.10 15.94 -15.09
C ASN A 354 7.75 16.19 -16.46
N ASN A 355 7.34 15.46 -17.51
CA ASN A 355 7.91 15.60 -18.84
C ASN A 355 7.52 16.94 -19.53
N LEU A 356 6.31 17.47 -19.29
CA LEU A 356 5.90 18.81 -19.72
C LEU A 356 6.64 19.93 -18.98
N ASN A 357 7.03 19.70 -17.73
CA ASN A 357 7.79 20.66 -16.91
C ASN A 357 9.29 20.65 -17.24
N ASN A 358 9.85 19.48 -17.55
CA ASN A 358 11.25 19.32 -17.94
C ASN A 358 11.51 19.56 -19.44
N GLY A 359 10.46 19.79 -20.25
CA GLY A 359 10.56 20.06 -21.69
C GLY A 359 10.70 18.83 -22.59
N ALA A 360 10.82 17.63 -22.02
CA ALA A 360 10.91 16.35 -22.75
C ALA A 360 9.64 16.01 -23.55
N ILE A 361 8.50 16.60 -23.21
CA ILE A 361 7.32 16.65 -24.08
C ILE A 361 6.98 18.14 -24.29
N PRO A 362 7.08 18.68 -25.51
CA PRO A 362 6.96 20.13 -25.72
C PRO A 362 5.52 20.63 -25.72
N SER A 363 4.55 19.82 -26.17
CA SER A 363 3.13 20.19 -26.26
C SER A 363 2.22 18.97 -26.09
N LEU A 364 0.98 19.22 -25.65
CA LEU A 364 -0.10 18.23 -25.62
C LEU A 364 -0.62 17.86 -27.01
N SER A 365 -0.29 18.62 -28.05
CA SER A 365 -0.63 18.34 -29.45
C SER A 365 0.01 17.06 -30.01
N VAL A 366 0.90 16.40 -29.26
CA VAL A 366 1.36 15.03 -29.54
C VAL A 366 0.22 14.00 -29.40
N PHE A 367 -0.83 14.33 -28.64
CA PHE A 367 -2.04 13.52 -28.51
C PHE A 367 -3.18 14.12 -29.35
N THR A 368 -4.10 13.26 -29.80
CA THR A 368 -5.34 13.65 -30.48
C THR A 368 -6.60 13.35 -29.64
N LEU A 369 -6.48 12.52 -28.60
CA LEU A 369 -7.51 12.26 -27.59
C LEU A 369 -6.86 12.02 -26.22
N MET A 370 -7.36 12.70 -25.20
CA MET A 370 -7.01 12.53 -23.78
C MET A 370 -8.23 12.00 -23.02
N ILE A 371 -8.11 10.84 -22.38
CA ILE A 371 -9.12 10.29 -21.48
C ILE A 371 -8.65 10.39 -20.03
N PHE A 372 -9.46 10.99 -19.17
CA PHE A 372 -9.20 11.15 -17.73
C PHE A 372 -10.16 10.25 -16.94
N ASP A 373 -9.66 9.22 -16.27
CA ASP A 373 -10.49 8.39 -15.39
C ASP A 373 -10.68 9.01 -13.99
N GLU A 374 -11.83 8.77 -13.37
CA GLU A 374 -12.33 9.47 -12.16
C GLU A 374 -12.01 10.99 -12.19
N CYS A 375 -12.42 11.63 -13.29
CA CYS A 375 -12.05 12.97 -13.71
C CYS A 375 -12.49 14.09 -12.75
N HIS A 376 -13.37 13.80 -11.79
CA HIS A 376 -13.81 14.71 -10.74
C HIS A 376 -12.65 15.24 -9.87
N ASN A 377 -11.50 14.55 -9.88
CA ASN A 377 -10.28 15.00 -9.21
C ASN A 377 -9.59 16.22 -9.87
N THR A 378 -10.07 16.69 -11.03
CA THR A 378 -9.48 17.81 -11.79
C THR A 378 -9.74 19.15 -11.09
N SER A 379 -8.99 19.43 -10.03
CA SER A 379 -9.04 20.68 -9.26
C SER A 379 -7.71 20.97 -8.53
N LYS A 380 -7.51 22.23 -8.11
CA LYS A 380 -6.35 22.68 -7.31
C LYS A 380 -5.02 22.24 -7.98
N ASN A 381 -4.10 21.65 -7.23
CA ASN A 381 -2.79 21.21 -7.73
C ASN A 381 -2.78 19.72 -8.18
N HIS A 382 -3.95 19.10 -8.38
CA HIS A 382 -4.02 17.71 -8.83
C HIS A 382 -3.38 17.54 -10.24
N PRO A 383 -2.67 16.44 -10.55
CA PRO A 383 -1.95 16.28 -11.82
C PRO A 383 -2.80 16.50 -13.07
N TYR A 384 -4.06 16.02 -13.10
CA TYR A 384 -5.00 16.32 -14.19
C TYR A 384 -5.21 17.82 -14.39
N ASN A 385 -5.31 18.59 -13.30
CA ASN A 385 -5.53 20.03 -13.38
C ASN A 385 -4.26 20.76 -13.85
N GLN A 386 -3.07 20.23 -13.54
CA GLN A 386 -1.81 20.75 -14.08
C GLN A 386 -1.65 20.47 -15.59
N ILE A 387 -2.03 19.28 -16.05
CA ILE A 387 -2.12 18.94 -17.49
C ILE A 387 -3.11 19.89 -18.17
N MET A 388 -4.31 20.03 -17.61
CA MET A 388 -5.34 20.89 -18.18
C MET A 388 -5.02 22.39 -18.10
N PHE A 389 -4.19 22.85 -17.16
CA PHE A 389 -3.66 24.22 -17.21
C PHE A 389 -2.85 24.44 -18.49
N ARG A 390 -1.93 23.53 -18.86
CA ARG A 390 -1.19 23.63 -20.13
C ARG A 390 -2.12 23.61 -21.35
N TYR A 391 -3.13 22.75 -21.37
CA TYR A 391 -4.17 22.73 -22.41
C TYR A 391 -4.92 24.06 -22.51
N LEU A 392 -5.34 24.64 -21.37
CA LEU A 392 -6.11 25.88 -21.32
C LEU A 392 -5.25 27.11 -21.63
N ASP A 393 -3.97 27.11 -21.26
CA ASP A 393 -3.01 28.15 -21.63
C ASP A 393 -2.75 28.15 -23.14
N HIS A 394 -2.70 26.97 -23.77
CA HIS A 394 -2.66 26.84 -25.23
C HIS A 394 -3.97 27.33 -25.88
N LYS A 395 -5.13 26.87 -25.38
CA LYS A 395 -6.46 27.23 -25.89
C LYS A 395 -6.77 28.73 -25.81
N LEU A 396 -6.28 29.41 -24.77
CA LEU A 396 -6.49 30.84 -24.54
C LEU A 396 -5.32 31.71 -25.04
N GLY A 397 -4.27 31.09 -25.60
CA GLY A 397 -3.11 31.76 -26.18
C GLY A 397 -3.23 31.94 -27.70
N GLU A 398 -2.10 32.27 -28.34
CA GLU A 398 -2.02 32.52 -29.79
C GLU A 398 -1.59 31.30 -30.62
N SER A 399 -1.33 30.14 -30.00
CA SER A 399 -0.88 28.96 -30.74
C SER A 399 -1.96 28.40 -31.67
N ARG A 400 -1.51 27.86 -32.80
CA ARG A 400 -2.35 27.27 -33.86
C ARG A 400 -2.27 25.75 -33.90
N ASP A 401 -1.46 25.11 -33.05
CA ASP A 401 -1.35 23.66 -33.03
C ASP A 401 -2.68 23.03 -32.57
N PRO A 402 -3.09 21.88 -33.14
CA PRO A 402 -4.34 21.24 -32.75
C PRO A 402 -4.31 20.81 -31.28
N LEU A 403 -5.44 20.94 -30.60
CA LEU A 403 -5.66 20.41 -29.26
C LEU A 403 -6.27 19.01 -29.33
N PRO A 404 -5.89 18.07 -28.45
CA PRO A 404 -6.56 16.78 -28.32
C PRO A 404 -8.02 16.94 -27.87
N GLN A 405 -8.90 16.04 -28.32
CA GLN A 405 -10.22 15.91 -27.70
C GLN A 405 -10.08 15.48 -26.23
N VAL A 406 -10.93 15.98 -25.34
CA VAL A 406 -10.92 15.64 -23.91
C VAL A 406 -12.17 14.84 -23.51
N VAL A 407 -11.98 13.68 -22.88
CA VAL A 407 -13.06 12.87 -22.31
C VAL A 407 -12.76 12.60 -20.84
N GLY A 408 -13.66 13.02 -19.95
CA GLY A 408 -13.61 12.65 -18.52
C GLY A 408 -14.56 11.51 -18.22
N LEU A 409 -14.15 10.52 -17.43
CA LEU A 409 -15.02 9.47 -16.89
C LEU A 409 -15.19 9.69 -15.38
N THR A 410 -16.39 9.57 -14.82
CA THR A 410 -16.57 9.60 -13.36
C THR A 410 -17.87 8.92 -12.92
N ALA A 411 -17.87 8.34 -11.71
CA ALA A 411 -19.10 7.92 -11.03
C ALA A 411 -19.94 9.09 -10.49
N SER A 412 -19.31 10.26 -10.28
CA SER A 412 -19.92 11.46 -9.70
C SER A 412 -19.12 12.71 -10.07
N VAL A 413 -19.78 13.78 -10.50
CA VAL A 413 -19.11 15.10 -10.68
C VAL A 413 -18.94 15.86 -9.36
N GLY A 414 -19.64 15.45 -8.29
CA GLY A 414 -19.65 16.12 -7.00
C GLY A 414 -20.41 17.45 -6.99
N VAL A 415 -20.47 18.06 -5.81
CA VAL A 415 -21.04 19.42 -5.58
C VAL A 415 -20.15 20.31 -4.71
N GLY A 416 -18.99 19.80 -4.28
CA GLY A 416 -18.15 20.46 -3.28
C GLY A 416 -18.92 20.84 -2.00
N ASP A 417 -18.76 22.09 -1.57
CA ASP A 417 -19.41 22.64 -0.38
C ASP A 417 -20.83 23.19 -0.62
N ALA A 418 -21.34 23.10 -1.86
CA ALA A 418 -22.65 23.61 -2.24
C ALA A 418 -23.80 23.05 -1.38
N LYS A 419 -24.78 23.92 -1.14
CA LYS A 419 -26.02 23.68 -0.39
C LYS A 419 -27.26 23.81 -1.28
N THR A 420 -27.15 24.50 -2.43
CA THR A 420 -28.24 24.70 -3.40
C THR A 420 -27.92 24.09 -4.76
N ALA A 421 -28.94 23.91 -5.61
CA ALA A 421 -28.77 23.46 -6.99
C ALA A 421 -27.96 24.47 -7.82
N GLU A 422 -28.09 25.77 -7.54
CA GLU A 422 -27.40 26.86 -8.24
C GLU A 422 -25.90 26.88 -7.90
N GLU A 423 -25.53 26.67 -6.63
CA GLU A 423 -24.14 26.53 -6.20
C GLU A 423 -23.51 25.24 -6.77
N ALA A 424 -24.26 24.14 -6.79
CA ALA A 424 -23.80 22.87 -7.38
C ALA A 424 -23.65 22.98 -8.91
N MET A 425 -24.54 23.70 -9.61
CA MET A 425 -24.36 24.02 -11.04
C MET A 425 -23.07 24.84 -11.28
N GLN A 426 -22.73 25.79 -10.41
CA GLN A 426 -21.47 26.53 -10.51
C GLN A 426 -20.24 25.63 -10.28
N HIS A 427 -20.30 24.70 -9.32
CA HIS A 427 -19.25 23.71 -9.08
C HIS A 427 -19.03 22.80 -10.31
N ILE A 428 -20.12 22.28 -10.87
CA ILE A 428 -20.08 21.41 -12.06
C ILE A 428 -19.56 22.20 -13.28
N CYS A 429 -19.99 23.45 -13.47
CA CYS A 429 -19.44 24.32 -14.52
C CYS A 429 -17.94 24.60 -14.36
N LYS A 430 -17.41 24.67 -13.12
CA LYS A 430 -15.94 24.75 -12.89
C LYS A 430 -15.22 23.48 -13.31
N LEU A 431 -15.76 22.29 -13.00
CA LEU A 431 -15.20 21.01 -13.46
C LEU A 431 -15.23 20.90 -15.00
N CYS A 432 -16.35 21.30 -15.63
CA CYS A 432 -16.46 21.34 -17.09
C CYS A 432 -15.47 22.34 -17.71
N ALA A 433 -15.27 23.50 -17.09
CA ALA A 433 -14.28 24.47 -17.53
C ALA A 433 -12.84 23.97 -17.40
N ALA A 434 -12.50 23.26 -16.33
CA ALA A 434 -11.19 22.65 -16.13
C ALA A 434 -10.90 21.53 -17.15
N LEU A 435 -11.87 20.68 -17.47
CA LEU A 435 -11.75 19.61 -18.48
C LEU A 435 -12.11 20.03 -19.91
N ASP A 436 -12.33 21.34 -20.14
CA ASP A 436 -12.83 21.92 -21.39
C ASP A 436 -14.05 21.21 -22.02
N ALA A 437 -14.91 20.62 -21.18
CA ALA A 437 -16.05 19.83 -21.62
C ALA A 437 -17.22 20.72 -22.01
N SER A 438 -17.78 20.50 -23.21
CA SER A 438 -19.00 21.14 -23.70
C SER A 438 -20.26 20.31 -23.44
N VAL A 439 -20.12 19.03 -23.06
CA VAL A 439 -21.25 18.13 -22.75
C VAL A 439 -20.99 17.34 -21.47
N ILE A 440 -22.04 17.21 -20.64
CA ILE A 440 -22.12 16.21 -19.57
C ILE A 440 -23.03 15.09 -20.06
N ALA A 441 -22.47 13.91 -20.32
CA ALA A 441 -23.21 12.72 -20.73
C ALA A 441 -23.66 11.92 -19.49
N THR A 442 -24.96 11.63 -19.43
CA THR A 442 -25.60 10.71 -18.47
C THR A 442 -26.56 9.81 -19.22
N VAL A 443 -26.93 8.66 -18.65
CA VAL A 443 -28.01 7.83 -19.21
C VAL A 443 -29.36 8.49 -18.90
N ARG A 444 -30.20 8.63 -19.92
CA ARG A 444 -31.53 9.26 -19.87
C ARG A 444 -32.54 8.46 -20.71
N ASP A 445 -32.16 8.12 -21.93
CA ASP A 445 -33.03 7.41 -22.87
C ASP A 445 -33.10 5.91 -22.53
N ASN A 446 -32.00 5.33 -22.03
CA ASN A 446 -31.86 3.90 -21.75
C ASN A 446 -31.81 3.56 -20.25
N VAL A 447 -32.41 4.38 -19.37
CA VAL A 447 -32.37 4.18 -17.90
C VAL A 447 -32.90 2.79 -17.50
N ALA A 448 -33.96 2.31 -18.16
CA ALA A 448 -34.53 0.99 -17.88
C ALA A 448 -33.61 -0.18 -18.28
N GLU A 449 -32.68 0.00 -19.21
CA GLU A 449 -31.63 -1.00 -19.52
C GLU A 449 -30.49 -0.91 -18.48
N LEU A 450 -30.10 0.30 -18.07
CA LEU A 450 -29.10 0.50 -17.03
C LEU A 450 -29.53 -0.11 -15.69
N GLU A 451 -30.79 0.05 -15.28
CA GLU A 451 -31.30 -0.47 -13.99
C GLU A 451 -31.50 -2.00 -13.97
N GLN A 452 -31.40 -2.70 -15.11
CA GLN A 452 -31.32 -4.17 -15.18
C GLN A 452 -29.89 -4.69 -14.92
N VAL A 453 -28.88 -3.83 -15.09
CA VAL A 453 -27.45 -4.18 -15.00
C VAL A 453 -26.82 -3.63 -13.72
N VAL A 454 -27.15 -2.39 -13.34
CA VAL A 454 -26.57 -1.68 -12.21
C VAL A 454 -27.59 -1.52 -11.10
N TYR A 455 -27.57 -2.46 -10.16
CA TYR A 455 -28.37 -2.44 -8.95
C TYR A 455 -27.93 -1.29 -8.02
N LYS A 456 -28.90 -0.63 -7.37
CA LYS A 456 -28.65 0.38 -6.34
C LYS A 456 -28.90 -0.27 -4.97
N PRO A 457 -27.85 -0.59 -4.18
CA PRO A 457 -28.03 -1.30 -2.91
C PRO A 457 -29.02 -0.63 -1.97
N GLN A 458 -29.80 -1.45 -1.26
CA GLN A 458 -30.69 -0.95 -0.21
C GLN A 458 -29.85 -0.39 0.94
N LYS A 459 -30.02 0.90 1.24
CA LYS A 459 -29.27 1.58 2.30
C LYS A 459 -30.06 1.58 3.62
N ILE A 460 -29.47 1.01 4.67
CA ILE A 460 -30.11 0.78 5.96
C ILE A 460 -29.25 1.43 7.05
N SER A 461 -29.78 2.41 7.77
CA SER A 461 -29.10 3.02 8.92
C SER A 461 -29.62 2.43 10.23
N ARG A 462 -28.85 1.55 10.89
CA ARG A 462 -29.15 1.11 12.26
C ARG A 462 -28.50 2.08 13.23
N LYS A 463 -29.33 2.80 14.00
CA LYS A 463 -28.83 3.58 15.14
C LYS A 463 -28.62 2.64 16.32
N VAL A 464 -27.37 2.35 16.62
CA VAL A 464 -26.94 1.51 17.73
C VAL A 464 -26.99 2.28 19.05
N ALA A 465 -27.18 1.58 20.17
CA ALA A 465 -27.03 2.16 21.50
C ALA A 465 -25.56 2.50 21.80
N SER A 466 -25.30 3.60 22.51
CA SER A 466 -24.00 3.80 23.16
C SER A 466 -23.85 2.82 24.34
N ARG A 467 -22.60 2.55 24.75
CA ARG A 467 -22.31 1.77 25.97
C ARG A 467 -22.99 2.42 27.20
N THR A 468 -23.63 1.60 28.03
CA THR A 468 -24.22 2.01 29.32
C THR A 468 -23.12 2.25 30.36
N SER A 469 -22.23 1.29 30.51
CA SER A 469 -21.05 1.37 31.38
C SER A 469 -19.97 2.27 30.77
N ASN A 470 -19.51 3.23 31.57
CA ASN A 470 -18.45 4.18 31.20
C ASN A 470 -17.17 3.98 32.01
N THR A 471 -17.07 2.96 32.87
CA THR A 471 -15.98 2.82 33.87
C THR A 471 -14.58 2.85 33.23
N PHE A 472 -14.35 2.12 32.14
CA PHE A 472 -13.10 2.17 31.38
C PHE A 472 -12.82 3.58 30.84
N LYS A 473 -13.82 4.23 30.22
CA LYS A 473 -13.71 5.61 29.71
C LYS A 473 -13.38 6.59 30.85
N CYS A 474 -13.97 6.42 32.03
CA CYS A 474 -13.69 7.24 33.22
C CYS A 474 -12.26 7.07 33.73
N ILE A 475 -11.76 5.84 33.86
CA ILE A 475 -10.38 5.56 34.33
C ILE A 475 -9.35 6.17 33.37
N ILE A 476 -9.46 5.88 32.06
CA ILE A 476 -8.52 6.44 31.07
C ILE A 476 -8.66 7.96 30.96
N SER A 477 -9.88 8.51 31.02
CA SER A 477 -10.08 9.97 31.07
C SER A 477 -9.47 10.63 32.31
N GLN A 478 -9.36 9.91 33.44
CA GLN A 478 -8.71 10.41 34.64
C GLN A 478 -7.19 10.40 34.50
N LEU A 479 -6.60 9.32 33.97
CA LEU A 479 -5.18 9.27 33.61
C LEU A 479 -4.81 10.38 32.61
N MET A 480 -5.68 10.68 31.64
CA MET A 480 -5.49 11.79 30.70
C MET A 480 -5.51 13.16 31.40
N LYS A 481 -6.47 13.43 32.30
CA LYS A 481 -6.49 14.69 33.08
C LYS A 481 -5.24 14.88 33.94
N GLU A 482 -4.75 13.81 34.56
CA GLU A 482 -3.54 13.84 35.36
C GLU A 482 -2.30 14.08 34.49
N THR A 483 -2.23 13.42 33.33
CA THR A 483 -1.17 13.63 32.33
C THR A 483 -1.19 15.06 31.77
N GLU A 484 -2.37 15.63 31.48
CA GLU A 484 -2.53 17.03 31.08
C GLU A 484 -2.11 18.01 32.17
N LYS A 485 -2.42 17.71 33.44
CA LYS A 485 -2.00 18.53 34.58
C LYS A 485 -0.47 18.52 34.71
N LEU A 486 0.15 17.33 34.73
CA LEU A 486 1.60 17.17 34.79
C LEU A 486 2.30 17.90 33.63
N ALA A 487 1.73 17.83 32.41
CA ALA A 487 2.24 18.55 31.25
C ALA A 487 2.12 20.08 31.38
N LYS A 488 0.99 20.58 31.89
CA LYS A 488 0.78 22.01 32.14
C LYS A 488 1.77 22.56 33.16
N ASP A 489 2.07 21.79 34.20
CA ASP A 489 2.95 22.18 35.30
C ASP A 489 4.46 22.15 34.91
N VAL A 490 4.82 21.74 33.68
CA VAL A 490 6.22 21.77 33.16
C VAL A 490 6.72 23.19 32.87
N SER A 491 5.84 24.05 32.34
CA SER A 491 6.18 25.39 31.83
C SER A 491 4.91 26.25 31.78
N GLU A 492 4.92 27.41 32.44
CA GLU A 492 3.76 28.31 32.48
C GLU A 492 3.36 28.84 31.09
N GLU A 493 4.33 29.09 30.22
CA GLU A 493 4.09 29.62 28.88
C GLU A 493 3.41 28.59 27.98
N LEU A 494 3.98 27.38 27.88
CA LEU A 494 3.38 26.29 27.10
C LEU A 494 2.15 25.69 27.78
N GLY A 495 2.02 25.82 29.10
CA GLY A 495 0.82 25.47 29.86
C GLY A 495 -0.44 26.19 29.38
N LYS A 496 -0.32 27.32 28.65
CA LYS A 496 -1.44 28.00 27.98
C LYS A 496 -2.05 27.17 26.84
N LEU A 497 -1.26 26.34 26.16
CA LEU A 497 -1.75 25.42 25.11
C LEU A 497 -2.70 24.34 25.67
N PHE A 498 -2.55 24.00 26.95
CA PHE A 498 -3.39 23.07 27.69
C PHE A 498 -4.65 23.71 28.31
N GLN A 499 -4.83 25.04 28.18
CA GLN A 499 -6.02 25.76 28.66
C GLN A 499 -7.13 25.86 27.61
N ILE A 500 -6.86 25.47 26.35
CA ILE A 500 -7.81 25.56 25.23
C ILE A 500 -9.07 24.72 25.55
N GLN A 501 -10.24 25.36 25.46
CA GLN A 501 -11.53 24.73 25.76
C GLN A 501 -12.07 23.88 24.58
N ASN A 502 -13.17 23.17 24.79
CA ASN A 502 -13.85 22.30 23.79
C ASN A 502 -13.01 21.11 23.27
N ARG A 503 -12.30 20.43 24.17
CA ARG A 503 -11.56 19.19 23.91
C ARG A 503 -12.24 18.01 24.63
N GLU A 504 -12.70 17.01 23.88
CA GLU A 504 -13.25 15.75 24.42
C GLU A 504 -12.28 14.60 24.15
N PHE A 505 -11.98 13.79 25.16
CA PHE A 505 -11.12 12.61 25.05
C PHE A 505 -11.78 11.47 24.27
N GLY A 506 -10.98 10.68 23.55
CA GLY A 506 -11.46 9.63 22.65
C GLY A 506 -11.97 10.17 21.33
N THR A 507 -11.41 11.27 20.83
CA THR A 507 -11.87 11.93 19.60
C THR A 507 -10.74 12.32 18.65
N GLN A 508 -11.09 12.41 17.36
CA GLN A 508 -10.19 12.92 16.32
C GLN A 508 -9.83 14.40 16.51
N LYS A 509 -10.68 15.19 17.20
CA LYS A 509 -10.39 16.59 17.56
C LYS A 509 -9.27 16.68 18.59
N TYR A 510 -9.23 15.77 19.55
CA TYR A 510 -8.18 15.70 20.55
C TYR A 510 -6.83 15.31 19.94
N GLU A 511 -6.82 14.32 19.04
CA GLU A 511 -5.66 13.95 18.22
C GLU A 511 -5.11 15.15 17.40
N GLN A 512 -6.00 15.94 16.78
CA GLN A 512 -5.60 17.14 16.04
C GLN A 512 -5.00 18.23 16.96
N TRP A 513 -5.52 18.39 18.18
CA TRP A 513 -4.92 19.29 19.17
C TRP A 513 -3.55 18.80 19.65
N ILE A 514 -3.36 17.50 19.89
CA ILE A 514 -2.06 16.90 20.23
C ILE A 514 -1.01 17.22 19.16
N VAL A 515 -1.35 17.04 17.88
CA VAL A 515 -0.46 17.40 16.75
C VAL A 515 -0.15 18.90 16.74
N GLY A 516 -1.12 19.76 17.09
CA GLY A 516 -0.92 21.19 17.28
C GLY A 516 0.07 21.52 18.41
N VAL A 517 -0.08 20.89 19.57
CA VAL A 517 0.83 21.07 20.73
C VAL A 517 2.24 20.57 20.39
N HIS A 518 2.39 19.39 19.78
CA HIS A 518 3.69 18.91 19.30
C HIS A 518 4.34 19.92 18.34
N LYS A 519 3.58 20.53 17.41
CA LYS A 519 4.12 21.52 16.48
C LYS A 519 4.56 22.80 17.20
N ALA A 520 3.77 23.32 18.13
CA ALA A 520 4.13 24.50 18.93
C ALA A 520 5.37 24.24 19.80
N CYS A 521 5.40 23.11 20.51
CA CYS A 521 6.55 22.66 21.30
C CYS A 521 7.82 22.45 20.45
N SER A 522 7.67 22.04 19.18
CA SER A 522 8.81 21.87 18.27
C SER A 522 9.52 23.19 17.94
N VAL A 523 8.84 24.35 18.01
CA VAL A 523 9.40 25.67 17.66
C VAL A 523 9.52 26.61 18.86
N PHE A 524 9.13 26.17 20.06
CA PHE A 524 9.31 26.90 21.32
C PHE A 524 10.79 27.10 21.66
N GLN A 525 11.14 28.24 22.25
CA GLN A 525 12.52 28.58 22.60
C GLN A 525 12.61 29.14 24.02
N MET A 526 13.76 28.94 24.67
CA MET A 526 14.10 29.61 25.93
C MET A 526 15.54 30.18 25.88
N ALA A 527 15.84 31.12 26.77
CA ALA A 527 17.19 31.65 26.94
C ALA A 527 18.15 30.59 27.47
N ASP A 528 17.69 29.77 28.41
CA ASP A 528 18.37 28.55 28.86
C ASP A 528 18.04 27.39 27.90
N LYS A 529 19.07 26.84 27.26
CA LYS A 529 18.94 25.76 26.27
C LYS A 529 18.94 24.35 26.89
N GLU A 530 19.38 24.19 28.13
CA GLU A 530 19.19 22.95 28.88
C GLU A 530 17.75 22.85 29.36
N GLU A 531 17.18 23.95 29.84
CA GLU A 531 15.77 24.05 30.22
C GLU A 531 14.85 23.94 28.98
N GLU A 532 15.18 24.57 27.85
CA GLU A 532 14.48 24.35 26.57
C GLU A 532 14.46 22.85 26.21
N SER A 533 15.61 22.18 26.35
CA SER A 533 15.75 20.74 26.13
C SER A 533 14.94 19.91 27.14
N ARG A 534 14.80 20.34 28.40
CA ARG A 534 14.03 19.64 29.44
C ARG A 534 12.53 19.76 29.16
N VAL A 535 12.06 20.98 28.94
CA VAL A 535 10.65 21.32 28.67
C VAL A 535 10.17 20.65 27.39
N CYS A 536 10.91 20.78 26.28
CA CYS A 536 10.53 20.18 25.00
C CYS A 536 10.47 18.65 25.10
N LYS A 537 11.42 18.02 25.79
CA LYS A 537 11.43 16.58 25.98
C LYS A 537 10.23 16.15 26.82
N ALA A 538 10.02 16.73 28.01
CA ALA A 538 8.93 16.33 28.90
C ALA A 538 7.56 16.44 28.21
N LEU A 539 7.30 17.55 27.52
CA LEU A 539 6.05 17.75 26.78
C LEU A 539 5.89 16.75 25.62
N PHE A 540 6.95 16.41 24.89
CA PHE A 540 6.91 15.35 23.86
C PHE A 540 6.49 14.00 24.45
N LEU A 541 6.95 13.65 25.66
CA LEU A 541 6.54 12.41 26.35
C LEU A 541 5.05 12.49 26.72
N TYR A 542 4.64 13.51 27.48
CA TYR A 542 3.25 13.68 27.91
C TYR A 542 2.24 13.66 26.74
N THR A 543 2.53 14.37 25.65
CA THR A 543 1.67 14.39 24.46
C THR A 543 1.65 13.04 23.72
N SER A 544 2.75 12.28 23.73
CA SER A 544 2.78 10.91 23.19
C SER A 544 1.90 9.95 24.00
N HIS A 545 1.91 10.06 25.34
CA HIS A 545 1.03 9.27 26.21
C HIS A 545 -0.45 9.66 26.04
N LEU A 546 -0.77 10.95 26.01
CA LEU A 546 -2.12 11.46 25.71
C LEU A 546 -2.64 10.95 24.36
N ARG A 547 -1.77 10.82 23.34
CA ARG A 547 -2.10 10.22 22.04
C ARG A 547 -2.59 8.78 22.20
N LYS A 548 -1.85 7.99 22.97
CA LYS A 548 -2.15 6.56 23.20
C LYS A 548 -3.36 6.30 24.07
N TYR A 549 -3.60 7.12 25.09
CA TYR A 549 -4.85 7.09 25.83
C TYR A 549 -6.06 7.50 24.96
N ASN A 550 -5.91 8.49 24.08
CA ASN A 550 -6.95 8.90 23.15
C ASN A 550 -7.28 7.81 22.12
N ASP A 551 -6.27 7.16 21.54
CA ASP A 551 -6.41 5.96 20.70
C ASP A 551 -7.17 4.84 21.45
N ALA A 552 -6.75 4.52 22.68
CA ALA A 552 -7.35 3.45 23.48
C ALA A 552 -8.82 3.73 23.81
N LEU A 553 -9.19 4.99 24.06
CA LEU A 553 -10.59 5.38 24.22
C LEU A 553 -11.40 5.11 22.95
N ILE A 554 -10.88 5.47 21.77
CA ILE A 554 -11.52 5.19 20.47
C ILE A 554 -11.70 3.68 20.27
N ILE A 555 -10.69 2.87 20.57
CA ILE A 555 -10.77 1.40 20.49
C ILE A 555 -11.82 0.87 21.49
N SER A 556 -11.89 1.37 22.73
CA SER A 556 -12.86 0.88 23.73
C SER A 556 -14.32 1.25 23.41
N GLU A 557 -14.52 2.39 22.74
CA GLU A 557 -15.83 2.90 22.31
C GLU A 557 -16.34 2.15 21.07
N ASP A 558 -15.47 1.83 20.11
CA ASP A 558 -15.82 1.19 18.84
C ASP A 558 -15.53 -0.34 18.80
N ALA A 559 -14.83 -0.92 19.78
CA ALA A 559 -14.52 -2.37 19.87
C ALA A 559 -14.56 -2.89 21.34
N GLN A 560 -13.79 -3.94 21.68
CA GLN A 560 -13.71 -4.50 23.03
C GLN A 560 -12.77 -3.68 23.93
N MET A 561 -13.09 -3.58 25.22
CA MET A 561 -12.20 -2.95 26.21
C MET A 561 -10.87 -3.71 26.35
N THR A 562 -10.90 -5.04 26.17
CA THR A 562 -9.72 -5.91 26.17
C THR A 562 -8.70 -5.50 25.10
N ASP A 563 -9.13 -5.12 23.90
CA ASP A 563 -8.21 -4.71 22.82
C ASP A 563 -7.62 -3.33 23.10
N ALA A 564 -8.42 -2.40 23.62
CA ALA A 564 -7.95 -1.11 24.08
C ALA A 564 -6.91 -1.24 25.22
N LEU A 565 -7.13 -2.18 26.14
CA LEU A 565 -6.20 -2.47 27.23
C LEU A 565 -4.91 -3.14 26.73
N ASN A 566 -5.02 -4.09 25.80
CA ASN A 566 -3.87 -4.74 25.19
C ASN A 566 -3.03 -3.77 24.34
N TYR A 567 -3.68 -2.82 23.65
CA TYR A 567 -3.02 -1.73 22.94
C TYR A 567 -2.18 -0.85 23.89
N LEU A 568 -2.74 -0.50 25.07
CA LEU A 568 -1.99 0.23 26.10
C LEU A 568 -0.86 -0.61 26.70
N LYS A 569 -1.10 -1.89 27.02
CA LYS A 569 -0.05 -2.81 27.52
C LYS A 569 1.13 -2.92 26.55
N ALA A 570 0.88 -3.09 25.25
CA ALA A 570 1.92 -3.10 24.23
C ALA A 570 2.67 -1.76 24.17
N PHE A 571 1.94 -0.62 24.22
CA PHE A 571 2.56 0.69 24.26
C PHE A 571 3.52 0.86 25.46
N PHE A 572 3.10 0.47 26.67
CA PHE A 572 3.88 0.58 27.91
C PHE A 572 5.03 -0.45 27.98
N HIS A 573 4.88 -1.63 27.37
CA HIS A 573 5.99 -2.58 27.18
C HIS A 573 7.12 -1.92 26.38
N ASP A 574 6.82 -1.37 25.21
CA ASP A 574 7.79 -0.68 24.35
C ASP A 574 8.38 0.59 24.98
N VAL A 575 7.72 1.18 25.99
CA VAL A 575 8.25 2.32 26.77
C VAL A 575 9.37 1.85 27.71
N ARG A 576 9.26 0.66 28.29
CA ARG A 576 10.28 0.04 29.15
C ARG A 576 11.54 -0.34 28.37
N GLU A 577 11.37 -0.84 27.14
CA GLU A 577 12.47 -1.15 26.20
C GLU A 577 13.13 0.12 25.58
N ALA A 578 12.61 1.31 25.89
CA ALA A 578 13.10 2.59 25.41
C ALA A 578 13.84 3.38 26.52
N ALA A 579 13.93 4.71 26.36
CA ALA A 579 14.59 5.60 27.32
C ALA A 579 13.69 5.86 28.55
N PHE A 580 13.69 4.92 29.50
CA PHE A 580 12.80 4.87 30.67
C PHE A 580 13.20 5.84 31.80
N ASP A 581 13.07 7.15 31.53
CA ASP A 581 13.39 8.21 32.49
C ASP A 581 12.35 8.42 33.60
N GLU A 582 12.53 9.44 34.44
CA GLU A 582 11.65 9.73 35.58
C GLU A 582 10.20 10.06 35.18
N THR A 583 10.01 10.71 34.03
CA THR A 583 8.68 11.05 33.50
C THR A 583 7.98 9.81 32.97
N GLU A 584 8.71 8.97 32.22
CA GLU A 584 8.20 7.67 31.76
C GLU A 584 7.87 6.73 32.93
N ARG A 585 8.71 6.71 33.98
CA ARG A 585 8.46 5.92 35.20
C ARG A 585 7.21 6.38 35.95
N GLU A 586 7.02 7.68 36.15
CA GLU A 586 5.83 8.21 36.82
C GLU A 586 4.54 7.98 36.01
N LEU A 587 4.57 8.16 34.68
CA LEU A 587 3.41 7.89 33.82
C LEU A 587 3.06 6.40 33.76
N THR A 588 4.07 5.53 33.73
CA THR A 588 3.89 4.08 33.77
C THR A 588 3.32 3.62 35.11
N ARG A 589 3.83 4.14 36.24
CA ARG A 589 3.31 3.86 37.59
C ARG A 589 1.82 4.17 37.70
N ARG A 590 1.37 5.34 37.21
CA ARG A 590 -0.05 5.73 37.23
C ARG A 590 -0.95 4.80 36.41
N PHE A 591 -0.48 4.32 35.26
CA PHE A 591 -1.20 3.32 34.48
C PHE A 591 -1.27 1.97 35.22
N GLU A 592 -0.17 1.54 35.85
CA GLU A 592 -0.10 0.26 36.56
C GLU A 592 -0.95 0.24 37.84
N GLU A 593 -1.02 1.36 38.58
CA GLU A 593 -1.96 1.59 39.69
C GLU A 593 -3.44 1.47 39.27
N LYS A 594 -3.73 1.53 37.97
CA LYS A 594 -5.07 1.33 37.38
C LYS A 594 -5.22 0.04 36.59
N LEU A 595 -4.17 -0.75 36.43
CA LEU A 595 -4.18 -1.92 35.55
C LEU A 595 -5.13 -3.03 36.02
N GLU A 596 -5.17 -3.30 37.33
CA GLU A 596 -6.07 -4.32 37.91
C GLU A 596 -7.56 -3.90 37.79
N GLU A 597 -7.85 -2.61 37.93
CA GLU A 597 -9.19 -2.04 37.77
C GLU A 597 -9.65 -2.13 36.31
N LEU A 598 -8.77 -1.76 35.37
CA LEU A 598 -8.99 -1.88 33.93
C LEU A 598 -9.16 -3.34 33.48
N GLU A 599 -8.40 -4.28 34.04
CA GLU A 599 -8.56 -5.72 33.75
C GLU A 599 -9.89 -6.27 34.22
N LYS A 600 -10.34 -5.92 35.44
CA LYS A 600 -11.64 -6.35 35.97
C LYS A 600 -12.79 -5.83 35.09
N VAL A 601 -12.77 -4.55 34.75
CA VAL A 601 -13.77 -3.92 33.86
C VAL A 601 -13.75 -4.53 32.46
N SER A 602 -12.57 -4.86 31.91
CA SER A 602 -12.45 -5.42 30.56
C SER A 602 -12.89 -6.88 30.44
N ARG A 603 -12.87 -7.66 31.53
CA ARG A 603 -13.30 -9.07 31.58
C ARG A 603 -14.78 -9.26 31.92
N ASP A 604 -15.45 -8.23 32.42
CA ASP A 604 -16.86 -8.27 32.83
C ASP A 604 -17.81 -8.36 31.61
N PRO A 605 -18.59 -9.45 31.44
CA PRO A 605 -19.48 -9.62 30.29
C PRO A 605 -20.61 -8.59 30.18
N SER A 606 -20.95 -7.89 31.26
CA SER A 606 -21.93 -6.79 31.20
C SER A 606 -21.40 -5.57 30.44
N ASN A 607 -20.09 -5.50 30.19
CA ASN A 607 -19.42 -4.51 29.35
C ASN A 607 -19.26 -4.96 27.89
N GLU A 608 -20.13 -5.84 27.36
CA GLU A 608 -20.28 -6.06 25.91
C GLU A 608 -20.45 -4.72 25.16
N ASN A 609 -19.90 -4.59 23.94
CA ASN A 609 -20.13 -3.40 23.12
C ASN A 609 -21.42 -3.58 22.29
N PRO A 610 -22.45 -2.72 22.45
CA PRO A 610 -23.64 -2.78 21.60
C PRO A 610 -23.32 -2.70 20.11
N LYS A 611 -22.27 -1.97 19.69
CA LYS A 611 -21.85 -1.88 18.28
C LYS A 611 -21.31 -3.21 17.73
N LEU A 612 -20.56 -3.96 18.53
CA LEU A 612 -20.12 -5.31 18.15
C LEU A 612 -21.30 -6.28 18.11
N ARG A 613 -22.29 -6.12 19.01
CA ARG A 613 -23.52 -6.91 19.02
C ARG A 613 -24.39 -6.65 17.79
N ASP A 614 -24.61 -5.39 17.41
CA ASP A 614 -25.31 -5.01 16.17
C ASP A 614 -24.56 -5.48 14.91
N LEU A 615 -23.22 -5.37 14.90
CA LEU A 615 -22.38 -5.89 13.82
C LEU A 615 -22.47 -7.41 13.70
N TYR A 616 -22.41 -8.14 14.82
CA TYR A 616 -22.61 -9.59 14.88
C TYR A 616 -23.99 -9.98 14.35
N LEU A 617 -25.05 -9.28 14.75
CA LEU A 617 -26.41 -9.55 14.28
C LEU A 617 -26.54 -9.31 12.77
N VAL A 618 -26.01 -8.22 12.21
CA VAL A 618 -26.01 -7.99 10.75
C VAL A 618 -25.24 -9.09 10.01
N LEU A 619 -24.07 -9.50 10.52
CA LEU A 619 -23.29 -10.56 9.89
C LEU A 619 -24.01 -11.92 9.94
N GLN A 620 -24.62 -12.28 11.07
CA GLN A 620 -25.42 -13.52 11.17
C GLN A 620 -26.66 -13.48 10.27
N GLU A 621 -27.43 -12.39 10.30
CA GLU A 621 -28.66 -12.23 9.51
C GLU A 621 -28.39 -12.32 8.00
N GLU A 622 -27.36 -11.64 7.49
CA GLU A 622 -27.09 -11.57 6.05
C GLU A 622 -26.43 -12.85 5.52
N TYR A 623 -25.48 -13.46 6.25
CA TYR A 623 -24.89 -14.73 5.82
C TYR A 623 -25.82 -15.94 6.00
N HIS A 624 -26.78 -15.88 6.92
CA HIS A 624 -27.84 -16.91 7.00
C HIS A 624 -28.79 -16.85 5.79
N LEU A 625 -29.04 -15.65 5.24
CA LEU A 625 -29.86 -15.47 4.04
C LEU A 625 -29.10 -15.78 2.74
N LYS A 626 -27.80 -15.48 2.68
CA LYS A 626 -26.91 -15.68 1.53
C LYS A 626 -25.51 -16.11 1.99
N PRO A 627 -25.22 -17.42 2.15
CA PRO A 627 -23.92 -17.92 2.61
C PRO A 627 -22.74 -17.52 1.70
N GLU A 628 -23.00 -17.23 0.43
CA GLU A 628 -22.05 -16.76 -0.58
C GLU A 628 -21.64 -15.28 -0.43
N THR A 629 -22.08 -14.62 0.64
CA THR A 629 -21.88 -13.18 0.87
C THR A 629 -20.40 -12.79 0.96
N LYS A 630 -20.02 -11.76 0.20
CA LYS A 630 -18.71 -11.10 0.24
C LYS A 630 -18.88 -9.70 0.84
N THR A 631 -18.31 -9.49 2.02
CA THR A 631 -18.51 -8.31 2.86
C THR A 631 -17.31 -7.36 2.86
N ILE A 632 -17.57 -6.05 2.72
CA ILE A 632 -16.57 -5.00 3.00
C ILE A 632 -17.00 -4.21 4.24
N LEU A 633 -16.15 -4.18 5.27
CA LEU A 633 -16.35 -3.51 6.55
C LEU A 633 -15.46 -2.26 6.62
N PHE A 634 -16.03 -1.08 6.38
CA PHE A 634 -15.33 0.20 6.43
C PHE A 634 -15.30 0.78 7.85
N VAL A 635 -14.11 1.18 8.31
CA VAL A 635 -13.86 1.65 9.69
C VAL A 635 -12.99 2.91 9.73
N LYS A 636 -13.07 3.67 10.83
CA LYS A 636 -12.36 4.95 11.02
C LYS A 636 -10.83 4.85 11.07
N THR A 637 -10.27 3.89 11.83
CA THR A 637 -8.84 3.89 12.23
C THR A 637 -8.21 2.50 12.03
N ARG A 638 -6.87 2.43 11.96
CA ARG A 638 -6.17 1.14 11.81
C ARG A 638 -6.25 0.27 13.06
N ALA A 639 -6.08 0.84 14.26
CA ALA A 639 -6.21 0.07 15.49
C ALA A 639 -7.61 -0.55 15.66
N LEU A 640 -8.65 0.07 15.07
CA LEU A 640 -9.99 -0.50 14.98
C LEU A 640 -10.10 -1.62 13.94
N VAL A 641 -9.34 -1.57 12.83
CA VAL A 641 -9.19 -2.72 11.91
C VAL A 641 -8.55 -3.91 12.62
N ASP A 642 -7.45 -3.69 13.32
CA ASP A 642 -6.70 -4.74 14.01
C ASP A 642 -7.54 -5.39 15.12
N ALA A 643 -8.26 -4.58 15.91
CA ALA A 643 -9.19 -5.05 16.93
C ALA A 643 -10.39 -5.82 16.34
N LEU A 644 -10.99 -5.33 15.24
CA LEU A 644 -12.13 -6.01 14.61
C LEU A 644 -11.75 -7.31 13.89
N LYS A 645 -10.54 -7.41 13.31
CA LYS A 645 -10.01 -8.69 12.81
C LYS A 645 -9.95 -9.70 13.95
N LYS A 646 -9.27 -9.32 15.04
CA LYS A 646 -9.09 -10.18 16.22
C LYS A 646 -10.43 -10.60 16.83
N TRP A 647 -11.39 -9.68 16.98
CA TRP A 647 -12.73 -9.98 17.50
C TRP A 647 -13.51 -10.98 16.62
N ILE A 648 -13.34 -10.93 15.29
CA ILE A 648 -13.95 -11.92 14.37
C ILE A 648 -13.27 -13.29 14.51
N GLU A 649 -11.95 -13.34 14.63
CA GLU A 649 -11.18 -14.59 14.79
C GLU A 649 -11.40 -15.26 16.16
N GLU A 650 -11.55 -14.46 17.23
CA GLU A 650 -11.84 -14.95 18.59
C GLU A 650 -13.31 -15.36 18.79
N ASN A 651 -14.19 -15.12 17.81
CA ASN A 651 -15.61 -15.47 17.87
C ASN A 651 -15.92 -16.75 17.05
N PRO A 652 -16.15 -17.92 17.68
CA PRO A 652 -16.37 -19.17 16.96
C PRO A 652 -17.54 -19.12 15.97
N ALA A 653 -18.58 -18.35 16.28
CA ALA A 653 -19.76 -18.19 15.42
C ALA A 653 -19.51 -17.29 14.19
N LEU A 654 -18.35 -16.61 14.10
CA LEU A 654 -17.91 -15.84 12.94
C LEU A 654 -16.68 -16.46 12.24
N SER A 655 -16.22 -17.64 12.67
CA SER A 655 -15.02 -18.31 12.14
C SER A 655 -15.04 -18.55 10.62
N PHE A 656 -16.23 -18.69 10.02
CA PHE A 656 -16.42 -18.81 8.57
C PHE A 656 -16.09 -17.53 7.77
N LEU A 657 -15.93 -16.38 8.43
CA LEU A 657 -15.70 -15.10 7.75
C LEU A 657 -14.27 -14.93 7.22
N LYS A 658 -13.27 -15.56 7.87
CA LYS A 658 -11.84 -15.45 7.55
C LYS A 658 -11.40 -14.00 7.21
N PRO A 659 -11.16 -13.13 8.21
CA PRO A 659 -11.07 -11.67 8.00
C PRO A 659 -9.74 -11.18 7.41
N GLY A 660 -9.81 -10.64 6.19
CA GLY A 660 -8.71 -9.90 5.54
C GLY A 660 -8.62 -8.43 5.99
N ILE A 661 -7.43 -7.85 5.96
CA ILE A 661 -7.14 -6.45 6.36
C ILE A 661 -6.70 -5.60 5.17
N LEU A 662 -7.23 -4.37 5.05
CA LEU A 662 -6.82 -3.44 4.01
C LEU A 662 -6.62 -2.00 4.52
N THR A 663 -5.36 -1.61 4.72
CA THR A 663 -4.98 -0.33 5.33
C THR A 663 -3.95 0.46 4.54
N GLY A 664 -3.81 1.74 4.92
CA GLY A 664 -2.92 2.72 4.29
C GLY A 664 -1.42 2.39 4.31
N ARG A 665 -0.66 2.95 3.35
CA ARG A 665 0.80 2.75 3.13
C ARG A 665 1.63 3.68 4.01
N GLY A 666 1.03 4.79 4.45
CA GLY A 666 1.67 5.72 5.36
C GLY A 666 2.15 4.98 6.61
N ARG A 667 3.45 5.06 6.89
CA ARG A 667 4.00 4.61 8.17
C ARG A 667 3.53 5.56 9.28
N THR A 668 3.41 5.00 10.48
CA THR A 668 3.51 5.74 11.74
C THR A 668 4.58 5.04 12.58
N ASN A 669 5.06 5.69 13.64
CA ASN A 669 6.32 5.31 14.34
C ASN A 669 6.44 3.86 14.88
N ARG A 670 5.37 3.05 14.85
CA ARG A 670 5.41 1.60 15.14
C ARG A 670 4.61 0.73 14.17
N ALA A 671 3.55 1.25 13.53
CA ALA A 671 2.75 0.48 12.58
C ALA A 671 3.23 0.74 11.13
N THR A 672 3.84 -0.27 10.52
CA THR A 672 4.10 -0.29 9.08
C THR A 672 2.77 -0.33 8.31
N GLY A 673 2.58 0.57 7.35
CA GLY A 673 1.49 0.46 6.40
C GLY A 673 1.70 -0.73 5.46
N MET A 674 0.61 -1.34 4.98
CA MET A 674 0.70 -2.46 4.03
C MET A 674 1.45 -2.04 2.76
N THR A 675 2.26 -2.93 2.19
CA THR A 675 2.93 -2.73 0.91
C THR A 675 1.98 -3.00 -0.26
N LEU A 676 2.28 -2.50 -1.47
CA LEU A 676 1.45 -2.79 -2.65
C LEU A 676 1.32 -4.31 -2.93
N PRO A 677 2.38 -5.14 -2.84
CA PRO A 677 2.24 -6.60 -2.97
C PRO A 677 1.37 -7.23 -1.88
N ALA A 678 1.50 -6.82 -0.62
CA ALA A 678 0.66 -7.33 0.46
C ALA A 678 -0.82 -6.96 0.28
N GLN A 679 -1.11 -5.83 -0.37
CA GLN A 679 -2.47 -5.42 -0.70
C GLN A 679 -3.03 -6.28 -1.85
N LYS A 680 -2.27 -6.49 -2.93
CA LYS A 680 -2.66 -7.40 -4.03
C LYS A 680 -3.01 -8.80 -3.52
N CYS A 681 -2.11 -9.41 -2.73
CA CYS A 681 -2.29 -10.73 -2.12
C CYS A 681 -3.60 -10.84 -1.29
N VAL A 682 -3.92 -9.85 -0.45
CA VAL A 682 -5.18 -9.87 0.33
C VAL A 682 -6.43 -9.73 -0.55
N LEU A 683 -6.35 -9.01 -1.66
CA LEU A 683 -7.46 -8.86 -2.61
C LEU A 683 -7.69 -10.13 -3.44
N GLU A 684 -6.62 -10.74 -3.91
CA GLU A 684 -6.62 -12.03 -4.60
C GLU A 684 -7.23 -13.11 -3.69
N ALA A 685 -6.78 -13.19 -2.43
CA ALA A 685 -7.33 -14.10 -1.43
C ALA A 685 -8.77 -13.76 -0.99
N PHE A 686 -9.27 -12.54 -1.26
CA PHE A 686 -10.68 -12.17 -1.06
C PHE A 686 -11.55 -12.46 -2.28
N ARG A 687 -11.00 -12.52 -3.50
CA ARG A 687 -11.70 -13.03 -4.70
C ARG A 687 -11.80 -14.55 -4.69
N ALA A 688 -10.78 -15.24 -4.18
CA ALA A 688 -10.81 -16.68 -4.01
C ALA A 688 -12.09 -17.14 -3.29
N SER A 689 -12.75 -18.16 -3.84
CA SER A 689 -13.97 -18.73 -3.30
C SER A 689 -13.66 -19.49 -2.00
N GLY A 690 -14.36 -19.13 -0.92
CA GLY A 690 -14.27 -19.81 0.37
C GLY A 690 -13.13 -19.40 1.31
N ASP A 691 -12.20 -18.53 0.92
CA ASP A 691 -10.98 -18.24 1.72
C ASP A 691 -10.90 -16.89 2.43
N ASN A 692 -11.50 -15.82 1.94
CA ASN A 692 -11.82 -14.65 2.77
C ASN A 692 -13.20 -14.13 2.38
N ASN A 693 -14.09 -13.97 3.36
CA ASN A 693 -15.47 -13.53 3.13
C ASN A 693 -15.72 -12.13 3.68
N ILE A 694 -14.91 -11.63 4.62
CA ILE A 694 -14.93 -10.23 5.07
C ILE A 694 -13.57 -9.52 4.87
N LEU A 695 -13.63 -8.28 4.36
CA LEU A 695 -12.50 -7.39 4.15
C LEU A 695 -12.66 -6.14 5.03
N ILE A 696 -11.79 -5.96 6.01
CA ILE A 696 -11.85 -4.85 6.96
C ILE A 696 -10.93 -3.70 6.47
N ALA A 697 -11.54 -2.58 6.10
CA ALA A 697 -10.88 -1.51 5.35
C ALA A 697 -10.95 -0.14 6.06
N THR A 698 -9.87 0.64 5.92
CA THR A 698 -9.86 2.08 6.29
C THR A 698 -10.12 2.97 5.08
N SER A 699 -10.46 4.24 5.33
CA SER A 699 -10.64 5.30 4.32
C SER A 699 -9.47 5.52 3.34
N VAL A 700 -8.27 5.01 3.66
CA VAL A 700 -7.06 5.07 2.83
C VAL A 700 -7.06 3.98 1.74
N ALA A 701 -7.96 3.01 1.85
CA ALA A 701 -8.28 2.01 0.83
C ALA A 701 -9.62 2.31 0.12
N ASP A 702 -10.30 3.43 0.39
CA ASP A 702 -11.59 3.75 -0.27
C ASP A 702 -11.47 3.76 -1.79
N GLU A 703 -10.35 4.20 -2.34
CA GLU A 703 -10.18 4.37 -3.78
C GLU A 703 -9.67 3.06 -4.41
N GLY A 704 -10.54 2.42 -5.21
CA GLY A 704 -10.19 1.25 -6.01
C GLY A 704 -10.58 -0.12 -5.45
N ILE A 705 -11.06 -0.29 -4.19
CA ILE A 705 -11.60 -1.61 -3.77
C ILE A 705 -12.76 -1.96 -4.70
N ASP A 706 -12.49 -2.88 -5.62
CA ASP A 706 -13.46 -3.41 -6.54
C ASP A 706 -13.41 -4.94 -6.53
N ILE A 707 -14.48 -5.51 -6.00
CA ILE A 707 -14.81 -6.93 -6.05
C ILE A 707 -16.25 -6.98 -6.53
N ALA A 708 -16.47 -7.44 -7.77
CA ALA A 708 -17.79 -7.47 -8.40
C ALA A 708 -18.80 -8.35 -7.63
N GLU A 709 -18.29 -9.31 -6.87
CA GLU A 709 -19.04 -10.26 -6.03
C GLU A 709 -19.53 -9.63 -4.71
N CYS A 710 -19.06 -8.43 -4.35
CA CYS A 710 -19.48 -7.79 -3.11
C CYS A 710 -20.99 -7.50 -3.13
N ASN A 711 -21.69 -8.07 -2.15
CA ASN A 711 -23.12 -7.92 -1.94
C ASN A 711 -23.46 -7.19 -0.63
N LEU A 712 -22.55 -7.20 0.35
CA LEU A 712 -22.74 -6.55 1.65
C LEU A 712 -21.65 -5.50 1.93
N VAL A 713 -22.06 -4.25 2.13
CA VAL A 713 -21.17 -3.16 2.56
C VAL A 713 -21.61 -2.66 3.93
N ILE A 714 -20.71 -2.65 4.90
CA ILE A 714 -20.95 -2.17 6.26
C ILE A 714 -20.07 -0.95 6.53
N LEU A 715 -20.69 0.19 6.77
CA LEU A 715 -20.05 1.43 7.24
C LEU A 715 -20.14 1.42 8.77
N TYR A 716 -19.05 1.04 9.43
CA TYR A 716 -19.00 0.90 10.89
C TYR A 716 -18.43 2.17 11.51
N GLU A 717 -19.32 2.96 12.11
CA GLU A 717 -19.05 4.30 12.61
C GLU A 717 -18.49 5.27 11.54
N TYR A 718 -18.63 4.93 10.25
CA TYR A 718 -17.91 5.56 9.15
C TYR A 718 -18.80 6.46 8.27
N VAL A 719 -18.25 7.59 7.81
CA VAL A 719 -18.92 8.52 6.88
C VAL A 719 -17.92 9.04 5.85
N GLY A 720 -18.24 8.86 4.57
CA GLY A 720 -17.49 9.44 3.45
C GLY A 720 -17.95 10.85 3.07
N ASN A 721 -17.39 11.39 1.99
CA ASN A 721 -18.03 12.49 1.25
C ASN A 721 -19.04 11.91 0.22
N VAL A 722 -19.78 12.78 -0.48
CA VAL A 722 -20.78 12.39 -1.48
C VAL A 722 -20.22 11.45 -2.56
N ILE A 723 -19.01 11.72 -3.06
CA ILE A 723 -18.38 10.94 -4.13
C ILE A 723 -18.03 9.54 -3.61
N LYS A 724 -17.40 9.46 -2.42
CA LYS A 724 -17.14 8.22 -1.71
C LYS A 724 -18.43 7.45 -1.42
N MET A 725 -19.50 8.11 -0.98
CA MET A 725 -20.80 7.46 -0.76
C MET A 725 -21.35 6.82 -2.05
N ILE A 726 -21.30 7.52 -3.18
CA ILE A 726 -21.77 7.01 -4.48
C ILE A 726 -20.89 5.85 -4.96
N GLN A 727 -19.57 6.01 -4.92
CA GLN A 727 -18.60 4.97 -5.32
C GLN A 727 -18.65 3.72 -4.42
N THR A 728 -18.83 3.89 -3.11
CA THR A 728 -18.94 2.78 -2.14
C THR A 728 -20.27 2.06 -2.28
N ARG A 729 -21.37 2.78 -2.52
CA ARG A 729 -22.66 2.17 -2.87
C ARG A 729 -22.58 1.42 -4.20
N GLY A 730 -21.86 1.95 -5.19
CA GLY A 730 -21.65 1.30 -6.50
C GLY A 730 -20.82 0.00 -6.51
N ARG A 731 -20.34 -0.48 -5.35
CA ARG A 731 -19.63 -1.76 -5.20
C ARG A 731 -20.52 -2.93 -4.84
N GLY A 732 -21.69 -2.66 -4.23
CA GLY A 732 -22.72 -3.68 -4.04
C GLY A 732 -23.41 -3.98 -5.37
N ARG A 733 -22.72 -4.71 -6.27
CA ARG A 733 -23.19 -4.96 -7.65
C ARG A 733 -23.97 -6.25 -7.80
N ALA A 734 -23.83 -7.19 -6.87
CA ALA A 734 -24.69 -8.35 -6.79
C ALA A 734 -26.16 -7.94 -6.61
N ARG A 735 -27.08 -8.78 -7.11
CA ARG A 735 -28.51 -8.59 -6.93
C ARG A 735 -28.89 -8.68 -5.44
N ASP A 736 -29.80 -7.81 -5.02
CA ASP A 736 -30.24 -7.62 -3.63
C ASP A 736 -29.14 -7.14 -2.66
N SER A 737 -28.12 -6.42 -3.18
CA SER A 737 -27.05 -5.86 -2.37
C SER A 737 -27.54 -4.87 -1.31
N LYS A 738 -26.81 -4.81 -0.18
CA LYS A 738 -27.16 -3.98 0.98
C LYS A 738 -25.99 -3.13 1.47
N CYS A 739 -26.32 -1.94 1.93
CA CYS A 739 -25.37 -0.98 2.51
C CYS A 739 -25.85 -0.58 3.92
N PHE A 740 -25.24 -1.16 4.95
CA PHE A 740 -25.54 -0.84 6.34
C PHE A 740 -24.68 0.32 6.84
N LEU A 741 -25.29 1.29 7.52
CA LEU A 741 -24.59 2.23 8.40
C LEU A 741 -24.87 1.82 9.84
N LEU A 742 -23.84 1.39 10.55
CA LEU A 742 -23.87 1.04 11.97
C LEU A 742 -23.24 2.18 12.77
N THR A 743 -24.00 2.86 13.61
CA THR A 743 -23.48 4.00 14.38
C THR A 743 -24.33 4.33 15.61
N SER A 744 -23.69 4.81 16.69
CA SER A 744 -24.40 5.45 17.81
C SER A 744 -24.56 6.97 17.64
N SER A 745 -23.74 7.59 16.78
CA SER A 745 -23.66 9.04 16.59
C SER A 745 -24.81 9.59 15.73
N ALA A 746 -25.52 10.59 16.26
CA ALA A 746 -26.53 11.33 15.50
C ALA A 746 -25.90 12.13 14.35
N ASP A 747 -24.75 12.79 14.58
CA ASP A 747 -23.99 13.53 13.57
C ASP A 747 -23.62 12.67 12.35
N VAL A 748 -23.29 11.39 12.56
CA VAL A 748 -22.93 10.45 11.49
C VAL A 748 -24.14 10.21 10.60
N ILE A 749 -25.31 9.95 11.20
CA ILE A 749 -26.58 9.77 10.49
C ILE A 749 -26.99 11.08 9.76
N GLU A 750 -26.78 12.25 10.37
CA GLU A 750 -27.09 13.53 9.76
C GLU A 750 -26.18 13.85 8.56
N LYS A 751 -24.85 13.68 8.71
CA LYS A 751 -23.89 13.84 7.61
C LYS A 751 -24.21 12.92 6.44
N GLU A 752 -24.65 11.69 6.71
CA GLU A 752 -25.01 10.76 5.65
C GLU A 752 -26.35 11.08 4.99
N LYS A 753 -27.32 11.65 5.74
CA LYS A 753 -28.52 12.28 5.14
C LYS A 753 -28.14 13.47 4.26
N ALA A 754 -27.20 14.31 4.70
CA ALA A 754 -26.70 15.43 3.91
C ALA A 754 -25.97 14.97 2.64
N ASN A 755 -25.20 13.87 2.69
CA ASN A 755 -24.59 13.25 1.50
C ASN A 755 -25.67 12.79 0.50
N MET A 756 -26.75 12.15 0.96
CA MET A 756 -27.88 11.76 0.09
C MET A 756 -28.66 12.94 -0.49
N ILE A 757 -28.76 14.06 0.24
CA ILE A 757 -29.34 15.32 -0.28
C ILE A 757 -28.41 15.92 -1.34
N LYS A 758 -27.10 15.97 -1.09
CA LYS A 758 -26.11 16.47 -2.06
C LYS A 758 -26.07 15.64 -3.35
N GLU A 759 -26.30 14.33 -3.30
CA GLU A 759 -26.46 13.49 -4.49
C GLU A 759 -27.71 13.89 -5.31
N LYS A 760 -28.85 14.13 -4.65
CA LYS A 760 -30.07 14.60 -5.35
C LYS A 760 -29.83 15.96 -6.01
N ILE A 761 -29.22 16.89 -5.28
CA ILE A 761 -28.82 18.21 -5.79
C ILE A 761 -27.88 18.07 -6.99
N MET A 762 -26.86 17.18 -6.93
CA MET A 762 -25.96 16.93 -8.06
C MET A 762 -26.72 16.51 -9.32
N ASN A 763 -27.60 15.52 -9.21
CA ASN A 763 -28.36 14.99 -10.35
C ASN A 763 -29.33 16.04 -10.91
N GLU A 764 -29.98 16.83 -10.05
CA GLU A 764 -30.82 17.95 -10.46
C GLU A 764 -30.00 19.04 -11.17
N SER A 765 -28.82 19.41 -10.65
CA SER A 765 -27.92 20.37 -11.26
C SER A 765 -27.39 19.91 -12.63
N ILE A 766 -27.08 18.61 -12.80
CA ILE A 766 -26.72 18.06 -14.11
C ILE A 766 -27.91 18.19 -15.08
N LEU A 767 -29.12 17.78 -14.67
CA LEU A 767 -30.31 17.87 -15.52
C LEU A 767 -30.61 19.34 -15.93
N ARG A 768 -30.52 20.27 -14.98
CA ARG A 768 -30.65 21.72 -15.22
C ARG A 768 -29.56 22.29 -16.14
N LEU A 769 -28.34 21.74 -16.14
CA LEU A 769 -27.29 22.13 -17.08
C LEU A 769 -27.49 21.51 -18.47
N GLN A 770 -27.99 20.28 -18.55
CA GLN A 770 -28.33 19.61 -19.81
C GLN A 770 -29.51 20.24 -20.56
N THR A 771 -30.33 21.08 -19.90
CA THR A 771 -31.36 21.91 -20.56
C THR A 771 -30.85 23.30 -21.00
N TRP A 772 -29.59 23.64 -20.76
CA TRP A 772 -29.03 24.89 -21.27
C TRP A 772 -28.68 24.76 -22.77
N ASP A 773 -28.95 25.84 -23.50
CA ASP A 773 -28.40 26.05 -24.84
C ASP A 773 -26.86 25.94 -24.85
N GLU A 774 -26.31 25.38 -25.93
CA GLU A 774 -24.88 25.09 -26.07
C GLU A 774 -24.04 26.37 -26.11
N MET A 775 -24.55 27.47 -26.70
CA MET A 775 -23.85 28.75 -26.68
C MET A 775 -23.86 29.39 -25.28
N LYS A 776 -24.94 29.24 -24.50
CA LYS A 776 -25.00 29.66 -23.08
C LYS A 776 -24.02 28.87 -22.22
N PHE A 777 -23.97 27.54 -22.39
CA PHE A 777 -23.05 26.68 -21.65
C PHE A 777 -21.59 26.98 -22.02
N GLY A 778 -21.26 27.04 -23.31
CA GLY A 778 -19.92 27.38 -23.82
C GLY A 778 -19.43 28.76 -23.35
N LYS A 779 -20.27 29.80 -23.41
CA LYS A 779 -19.95 31.14 -22.86
C LYS A 779 -19.68 31.09 -21.36
N THR A 780 -20.41 30.27 -20.61
CA THR A 780 -20.22 30.12 -19.15
C THR A 780 -18.90 29.42 -18.84
N VAL A 781 -18.59 28.33 -19.55
CA VAL A 781 -17.32 27.59 -19.48
C VAL A 781 -16.14 28.51 -19.80
N HIS A 782 -16.16 29.20 -20.94
CA HIS A 782 -15.07 30.07 -21.38
C HIS A 782 -14.80 31.22 -20.38
N ARG A 783 -15.85 31.85 -19.84
CA ARG A 783 -15.70 32.88 -18.79
C ARG A 783 -15.02 32.35 -17.53
N ILE A 784 -15.27 31.10 -17.15
CA ILE A 784 -14.57 30.46 -16.02
C ILE A 784 -13.10 30.20 -16.39
N GLN A 785 -12.82 29.68 -17.59
CA GLN A 785 -11.45 29.42 -18.07
C GLN A 785 -10.57 30.68 -18.03
N VAL A 786 -11.08 31.81 -18.53
CA VAL A 786 -10.37 33.10 -18.50
C VAL A 786 -10.13 33.58 -17.05
N ASN A 787 -11.14 33.50 -16.18
CA ASN A 787 -11.01 33.93 -14.79
C ASN A 787 -10.01 33.07 -13.98
N GLU A 788 -10.05 31.75 -14.13
CA GLU A 788 -9.12 30.83 -13.45
C GLU A 788 -7.69 30.94 -14.02
N LYS A 789 -7.52 31.31 -15.30
CA LYS A 789 -6.22 31.69 -15.88
C LYS A 789 -5.70 32.98 -15.26
N LEU A 790 -6.48 34.07 -15.25
CA LEU A 790 -6.07 35.34 -14.62
C LEU A 790 -5.70 35.18 -13.13
N LEU A 791 -6.44 34.33 -12.40
CA LEU A 791 -6.12 33.99 -11.01
C LEU A 791 -4.83 33.16 -10.86
N ARG A 792 -4.53 32.24 -11.79
CA ARG A 792 -3.27 31.47 -11.79
C ARG A 792 -2.08 32.37 -12.14
N ASP A 793 -2.20 33.15 -13.20
CA ASP A 793 -1.14 34.01 -13.72
C ASP A 793 -0.75 35.10 -12.69
N SER A 794 -1.73 35.64 -11.96
CA SER A 794 -1.47 36.55 -10.82
C SER A 794 -1.01 35.87 -9.53
N GLN A 795 -1.16 34.54 -9.40
CA GLN A 795 -0.68 33.74 -8.27
C GLN A 795 0.68 33.08 -8.53
N HIS A 796 1.40 33.46 -9.59
CA HIS A 796 2.78 33.07 -9.80
C HIS A 796 3.71 33.66 -8.71
N LYS A 797 3.72 33.00 -7.55
CA LYS A 797 4.82 33.11 -6.60
C LYS A 797 6.11 32.75 -7.36
N PRO A 798 7.21 33.51 -7.19
CA PRO A 798 8.51 33.04 -7.66
C PRO A 798 8.76 31.66 -7.04
N GLN A 799 9.43 30.77 -7.77
CA GLN A 799 9.96 29.55 -7.15
C GLN A 799 10.81 29.99 -5.95
N PRO A 800 10.62 29.39 -4.75
CA PRO A 800 11.38 29.80 -3.58
C PRO A 800 12.86 29.63 -3.89
N VAL A 801 13.59 30.76 -3.92
CA VAL A 801 15.03 30.78 -4.15
C VAL A 801 15.67 29.84 -3.11
N PRO A 802 16.48 28.86 -3.51
CA PRO A 802 17.10 27.95 -2.56
C PRO A 802 17.88 28.74 -1.50
N ASP A 803 17.52 28.53 -0.26
CA ASP A 803 18.10 29.20 0.89
C ASP A 803 19.56 28.76 1.03
N LYS A 804 20.47 29.69 0.76
CA LYS A 804 21.93 29.50 0.80
C LYS A 804 22.51 29.76 2.19
N GLU A 805 21.71 30.26 3.14
CA GLU A 805 22.19 30.49 4.49
C GLU A 805 22.30 29.15 5.23
N ASN A 806 23.43 28.95 5.92
CA ASN A 806 23.65 27.74 6.68
C ASN A 806 22.74 27.72 7.93
N LYS A 807 22.11 26.59 8.22
CA LYS A 807 21.13 26.43 9.32
C LYS A 807 21.47 25.19 10.14
N LYS A 808 21.09 25.17 11.43
CA LYS A 808 21.32 24.01 12.30
C LYS A 808 20.12 23.09 12.24
N LEU A 809 20.33 21.80 12.16
CA LEU A 809 19.33 20.79 12.53
C LEU A 809 19.49 20.48 14.02
N LEU A 810 18.42 20.65 14.77
CA LEU A 810 18.28 20.32 16.19
C LEU A 810 17.32 19.13 16.36
N CYS A 811 17.52 18.28 17.36
CA CYS A 811 16.65 17.13 17.62
C CYS A 811 15.20 17.54 17.92
N GLY A 812 14.21 16.98 17.22
CA GLY A 812 12.79 17.25 17.44
C GLY A 812 12.26 16.89 18.84
N LYS A 813 12.91 15.97 19.56
CA LYS A 813 12.55 15.58 20.94
C LYS A 813 13.28 16.39 22.02
N CYS A 814 14.54 16.77 21.83
CA CYS A 814 15.38 17.32 22.91
C CYS A 814 16.22 18.55 22.52
N LYS A 815 16.02 19.12 21.33
CA LYS A 815 16.74 20.29 20.79
C LYS A 815 18.28 20.17 20.71
N ASN A 816 18.86 19.00 20.99
CA ASN A 816 20.30 18.77 20.85
C ASN A 816 20.74 19.02 19.41
N PHE A 817 21.85 19.71 19.22
CA PHE A 817 22.43 19.94 17.91
C PHE A 817 22.77 18.62 17.20
N ALA A 818 22.43 18.53 15.92
CA ALA A 818 22.65 17.36 15.08
C ALA A 818 23.70 17.66 14.00
N CYS A 819 23.38 18.47 13.00
CA CYS A 819 24.31 18.88 11.93
C CYS A 819 23.97 20.27 11.38
N TYR A 820 24.83 20.85 10.55
CA TYR A 820 24.50 22.00 9.73
C TYR A 820 23.83 21.58 8.40
N THR A 821 23.17 22.51 7.70
CA THR A 821 22.64 22.24 6.36
C THR A 821 23.74 22.17 5.30
N ALA A 822 24.84 22.89 5.50
CA ALA A 822 26.05 22.78 4.68
C ALA A 822 26.70 21.38 4.72
N ASP A 823 26.44 20.59 5.77
CA ASP A 823 26.95 19.21 5.92
C ASP A 823 26.10 18.18 5.15
N ILE A 824 24.93 18.58 4.63
CA ILE A 824 23.94 17.67 4.03
C ILE A 824 24.23 17.46 2.55
N ARG A 825 24.11 16.21 2.09
CA ARG A 825 24.19 15.81 0.69
C ARG A 825 22.98 15.02 0.25
N VAL A 826 22.58 15.18 -1.01
CA VAL A 826 21.50 14.42 -1.65
C VAL A 826 22.08 13.23 -2.40
N VAL A 827 21.56 12.03 -2.12
CA VAL A 827 21.89 10.77 -2.79
C VAL A 827 20.67 10.33 -3.60
N GLU A 828 20.88 9.96 -4.86
CA GLU A 828 19.84 9.49 -5.80
C GLU A 828 18.55 10.34 -5.73
N THR A 829 18.73 11.66 -5.79
CA THR A 829 17.71 12.74 -5.74
C THR A 829 16.86 12.88 -4.48
N SER A 830 16.76 11.84 -3.63
CA SER A 830 15.70 11.73 -2.62
C SER A 830 16.14 11.27 -1.23
N HIS A 831 17.34 10.68 -1.11
CA HIS A 831 17.94 10.33 0.17
C HIS A 831 18.87 11.46 0.63
N TYR A 832 18.87 11.76 1.94
CA TYR A 832 19.60 12.90 2.51
C TYR A 832 20.57 12.39 3.55
N THR A 833 21.87 12.49 3.27
CA THR A 833 22.95 12.09 4.18
C THR A 833 23.65 13.30 4.78
N VAL A 834 24.34 13.09 5.90
CA VAL A 834 25.22 14.09 6.53
C VAL A 834 26.66 13.59 6.42
N LEU A 835 27.59 14.46 6.03
CA LEU A 835 29.03 14.16 5.99
C LEU A 835 29.76 14.59 7.27
N GLY A 836 30.95 14.04 7.48
CA GLY A 836 31.85 14.38 8.58
C GLY A 836 31.63 13.59 9.89
N ASP A 837 32.72 13.22 10.56
CA ASP A 837 32.69 12.39 11.77
C ASP A 837 32.00 13.05 12.96
N ALA A 838 31.98 14.39 13.01
CA ALA A 838 31.27 15.16 14.03
C ALA A 838 29.75 14.87 14.08
N PHE A 839 29.16 14.29 13.03
CA PHE A 839 27.79 13.78 13.07
C PHE A 839 27.69 12.36 13.63
N LYS A 840 28.69 11.50 13.39
CA LYS A 840 28.74 10.11 13.90
C LYS A 840 28.75 10.06 15.43
N GLU A 841 29.39 11.02 16.08
CA GLU A 841 29.38 11.19 17.55
C GLU A 841 27.99 11.53 18.15
N ARG A 842 27.03 11.97 17.32
CA ARG A 842 25.76 12.56 17.77
C ARG A 842 24.56 11.63 17.63
N PHE A 843 24.74 10.49 16.97
CA PHE A 843 23.75 9.42 16.92
C PHE A 843 24.31 8.12 17.50
N VAL A 844 23.42 7.28 18.01
CA VAL A 844 23.70 5.87 18.30
C VAL A 844 22.97 4.99 17.29
N CYS A 845 23.67 4.01 16.73
CA CYS A 845 23.03 2.93 16.01
C CYS A 845 22.35 1.99 17.00
N LYS A 846 21.10 1.61 16.76
CA LYS A 846 20.57 0.33 17.24
C LYS A 846 20.20 -0.56 16.05
N PRO A 847 20.13 -1.88 16.28
CA PRO A 847 19.22 -2.73 15.53
C PRO A 847 17.73 -2.30 15.71
N HIS A 848 16.83 -2.83 14.88
CA HIS A 848 15.58 -2.15 14.44
C HIS A 848 14.51 -3.21 13.96
N PRO A 849 13.33 -2.90 13.31
CA PRO A 849 12.28 -3.87 12.91
C PRO A 849 11.85 -4.11 11.40
N LYS A 850 12.74 -4.17 10.35
CA LYS A 850 12.71 -5.07 9.12
C LYS A 850 13.87 -4.93 8.05
N PRO A 851 14.80 -5.90 7.84
CA PRO A 851 16.01 -5.63 7.05
C PRO A 851 15.69 -5.61 5.56
N LYS A 852 16.35 -4.75 4.77
CA LYS A 852 16.14 -4.76 3.33
C LYS A 852 17.30 -4.16 2.53
N ILE A 853 17.51 -4.76 1.36
CA ILE A 853 18.33 -4.23 0.27
C ILE A 853 17.40 -3.89 -0.90
N TYR A 854 17.67 -2.78 -1.59
CA TYR A 854 17.02 -2.36 -2.81
C TYR A 854 18.00 -1.50 -3.62
N ASP A 855 18.11 -1.76 -4.91
CA ASP A 855 18.96 -0.99 -5.84
C ASP A 855 20.40 -0.84 -5.31
N ASN A 856 20.87 0.39 -5.09
CA ASN A 856 22.19 0.69 -4.54
C ASN A 856 22.26 0.74 -2.99
N PHE A 857 21.15 0.47 -2.28
CA PHE A 857 21.00 0.68 -0.82
C PHE A 857 20.76 -0.61 -0.02
N GLU A 858 21.60 -0.86 0.98
CA GLU A 858 21.40 -1.85 2.04
C GLU A 858 21.12 -1.14 3.38
N LYS A 859 20.01 -1.49 4.07
CA LYS A 859 19.69 -0.94 5.40
C LYS A 859 20.40 -1.70 6.51
N LYS A 860 21.24 -1.02 7.31
CA LYS A 860 22.11 -1.62 8.34
C LYS A 860 21.64 -1.41 9.78
N ALA A 861 21.26 -0.18 10.16
CA ALA A 861 20.87 0.17 11.54
C ALA A 861 19.85 1.33 11.55
N LYS A 862 19.13 1.54 12.67
CA LYS A 862 18.46 2.83 12.93
C LYS A 862 19.42 3.76 13.65
N ILE A 863 19.43 5.02 13.26
CA ILE A 863 20.16 6.07 13.96
C ILE A 863 19.21 6.82 14.90
N PHE A 864 19.62 6.99 16.15
CA PHE A 864 18.87 7.70 17.19
C PHE A 864 19.72 8.79 17.83
N CYS A 865 19.11 9.89 18.28
CA CYS A 865 19.80 10.94 19.03
C CYS A 865 20.59 10.37 20.23
N ALA A 866 21.91 10.61 20.27
CA ALA A 866 22.82 10.11 21.30
C ALA A 866 22.71 10.83 22.66
N LYS A 867 22.04 12.00 22.73
CA LYS A 867 21.85 12.71 24.02
C LYS A 867 21.18 11.77 25.03
N GLN A 868 21.74 11.70 26.23
CA GLN A 868 21.29 10.79 27.29
C GLN A 868 19.77 10.86 27.49
N ASN A 869 19.13 9.69 27.59
CA ASN A 869 17.69 9.52 27.74
C ASN A 869 16.85 10.18 26.62
N CYS A 870 17.40 10.48 25.44
CA CYS A 870 16.62 10.97 24.30
C CYS A 870 16.13 9.83 23.41
N SER A 871 17.05 9.15 22.73
CA SER A 871 16.78 8.01 21.82
C SER A 871 15.66 8.28 20.80
N HIS A 872 15.62 9.49 20.24
CA HIS A 872 14.68 9.86 19.17
C HIS A 872 15.18 9.35 17.82
N ASP A 873 14.33 8.62 17.08
CA ASP A 873 14.61 8.14 15.72
C ASP A 873 14.91 9.31 14.77
N TRP A 874 16.08 9.28 14.14
CA TRP A 874 16.55 10.31 13.22
C TRP A 874 16.57 9.86 11.76
N GLY A 875 16.44 8.56 11.48
CA GLY A 875 16.87 7.99 10.20
C GLY A 875 17.29 6.54 10.27
N ILE A 876 18.05 6.12 9.26
CA ILE A 876 18.73 4.83 9.19
C ILE A 876 20.19 5.02 8.79
N PHE A 877 21.04 4.09 9.21
CA PHE A 877 22.35 3.87 8.66
C PHE A 877 22.22 2.91 7.47
N VAL A 878 22.76 3.29 6.32
CA VAL A 878 22.73 2.48 5.09
C VAL A 878 24.13 2.29 4.54
N ARG A 879 24.32 1.20 3.82
CA ARG A 879 25.41 1.07 2.86
C ARG A 879 24.86 1.47 1.48
N TYR A 880 25.38 2.54 0.92
CA TYR A 880 25.10 3.02 -0.44
C TYR A 880 26.31 2.74 -1.33
N LYS A 881 26.19 1.78 -2.25
CA LYS A 881 27.32 1.23 -3.02
C LYS A 881 28.41 0.74 -2.07
N THR A 882 29.57 1.40 -2.02
CA THR A 882 30.69 1.11 -1.12
C THR A 882 30.72 1.96 0.16
N PHE A 883 29.85 2.95 0.30
CA PHE A 883 29.89 3.95 1.38
C PHE A 883 28.86 3.66 2.46
N GLU A 884 29.28 3.60 3.72
CA GLU A 884 28.35 3.51 4.85
C GLU A 884 28.01 4.91 5.37
N ILE A 885 26.73 5.29 5.25
CA ILE A 885 26.25 6.67 5.38
C ILE A 885 24.94 6.75 6.19
N PRO A 886 24.73 7.81 7.00
CA PRO A 886 23.50 8.01 7.77
C PRO A 886 22.45 8.81 6.98
N VAL A 887 21.36 8.17 6.57
CA VAL A 887 20.23 8.82 5.88
C VAL A 887 19.20 9.35 6.89
N ILE A 888 19.00 10.67 6.91
CA ILE A 888 18.23 11.42 7.92
C ILE A 888 16.83 11.87 7.45
N LYS A 889 15.88 11.93 8.40
CA LYS A 889 14.49 12.38 8.21
C LYS A 889 14.28 13.78 8.78
N ILE A 890 14.02 14.79 7.95
CA ILE A 890 13.81 16.17 8.43
C ILE A 890 12.66 16.31 9.45
N GLU A 891 11.65 15.43 9.43
CA GLU A 891 10.55 15.44 10.39
C GLU A 891 10.98 15.20 11.85
N SER A 892 12.13 14.53 12.05
CA SER A 892 12.78 14.27 13.35
C SER A 892 13.63 15.44 13.84
N PHE A 893 13.70 16.54 13.08
CA PHE A 893 14.52 17.71 13.39
C PHE A 893 13.70 19.01 13.40
N VAL A 894 14.31 20.02 13.99
CA VAL A 894 13.91 21.43 13.98
C VAL A 894 15.05 22.20 13.33
N VAL A 895 14.75 23.00 12.32
CA VAL A 895 15.74 23.84 11.63
C VAL A 895 15.83 25.17 12.38
N GLU A 896 16.97 25.45 12.99
CA GLU A 896 17.30 26.75 13.58
C GLU A 896 18.12 27.58 12.60
N ASP A 897 17.60 28.76 12.27
CA ASP A 897 18.27 29.77 11.47
C ASP A 897 19.45 30.40 12.24
N ILE A 898 20.65 30.43 11.64
CA ILE A 898 21.86 30.88 12.37
C ILE A 898 21.85 32.40 12.64
N VAL A 899 21.26 33.20 11.76
CA VAL A 899 21.31 34.67 11.83
C VAL A 899 20.22 35.23 12.72
N SER A 900 18.99 34.72 12.56
CA SER A 900 17.80 35.20 13.27
C SER A 900 17.42 34.37 14.49
N GLY A 901 18.00 33.18 14.66
CA GLY A 901 17.62 32.22 15.71
C GLY A 901 16.24 31.59 15.52
N VAL A 902 15.50 31.91 14.46
CA VAL A 902 14.13 31.43 14.24
C VAL A 902 14.14 29.93 13.98
N GLN A 903 13.32 29.20 14.74
CA GLN A 903 13.19 27.74 14.64
C GLN A 903 11.93 27.34 13.87
N ASN A 904 12.09 26.44 12.90
CA ASN A 904 11.02 25.91 12.04
C ASN A 904 11.04 24.38 12.02
N ARG A 905 9.88 23.75 11.75
CA ARG A 905 9.80 22.28 11.55
C ARG A 905 9.13 21.96 10.22
N HIS A 906 9.79 21.10 9.44
CA HIS A 906 9.35 20.67 8.12
C HIS A 906 9.00 19.18 8.16
N SER A 907 7.88 18.79 7.55
CA SER A 907 7.49 17.38 7.47
C SER A 907 8.33 16.58 6.48
N LYS A 908 8.76 17.20 5.38
CA LYS A 908 9.47 16.52 4.28
C LYS A 908 10.53 17.43 3.70
N TRP A 909 11.58 16.83 3.14
CA TRP A 909 12.67 17.56 2.48
C TRP A 909 12.24 18.42 1.29
N LYS A 910 11.09 18.12 0.67
CA LYS A 910 10.46 18.96 -0.37
C LYS A 910 9.75 20.21 0.18
N ASP A 911 9.43 20.22 1.47
CA ASP A 911 8.80 21.34 2.18
C ASP A 911 9.88 22.25 2.83
N PHE A 912 11.17 21.94 2.64
CA PHE A 912 12.34 22.70 3.11
C PHE A 912 13.20 23.13 1.91
N HIS A 913 13.26 24.44 1.65
CA HIS A 913 13.83 25.01 0.43
C HIS A 913 15.25 25.54 0.64
N PHE A 914 16.18 24.65 1.03
CA PHE A 914 17.62 24.96 1.16
C PHE A 914 18.41 24.62 -0.11
N GLU A 915 19.63 25.14 -0.24
CA GLU A 915 20.57 24.75 -1.30
C GLU A 915 20.97 23.26 -1.18
N ARG A 916 20.58 22.47 -2.20
CA ARG A 916 20.78 21.01 -2.22
C ARG A 916 22.06 20.63 -2.95
N ILE A 917 23.11 20.37 -2.19
CA ILE A 917 24.38 19.83 -2.69
C ILE A 917 24.19 18.32 -2.97
N GLN A 918 24.61 17.84 -4.14
CA GLN A 918 24.60 16.41 -4.47
C GLN A 918 25.76 15.70 -3.77
N PHE A 919 25.58 14.42 -3.41
CA PHE A 919 26.64 13.59 -2.84
C PHE A 919 27.71 13.26 -3.88
N ASP A 920 28.91 13.81 -3.70
CA ASP A 920 30.10 13.37 -4.42
C ASP A 920 30.85 12.31 -3.59
N PRO A 921 31.06 11.08 -4.12
CA PRO A 921 31.94 10.08 -3.53
C PRO A 921 33.32 10.60 -3.09
N ALA A 922 33.87 11.62 -3.75
CA ALA A 922 35.17 12.20 -3.40
C ALA A 922 35.20 12.84 -2.00
N GLU A 923 34.06 13.34 -1.51
CA GLU A 923 33.96 13.93 -0.16
C GLU A 923 34.03 12.89 0.98
N MET A 924 33.93 11.59 0.66
CA MET A 924 34.08 10.48 1.61
C MET A 924 35.51 9.91 1.66
N SER A 925 36.44 10.45 0.86
CA SER A 925 37.82 9.95 0.71
C SER A 925 38.89 10.91 1.29
N VAL A 926 38.52 11.70 2.29
CA VAL A 926 39.36 12.68 3.00
C VAL A 926 39.56 12.27 4.45
#